data_AF-A0A251NV63-F1
#
_entry.id   AF-A0A251NV63-F1
#
_cell.length_a   1.000
_cell.length_b   1.000
_cell.length_c   1.000
_cell.angle_alpha   90.00
_cell.angle_beta   90.00
_cell.angle_gamma   90.00
#
_symmetry.space_group_name_H-M   'P 1'
#
loop_
_entity.id
_entity.type
_entity.pdbx_description
1 polymer ?
#
loop_
_entity_poly.entity_id
_entity_poly.type
_entity_poly.pdbx_seq_one_letter_code
_entity_poly.pdbx_strand_id
1 'polypeptide(L)'
;MAQEVVTFGVQEIVKKVASLASEEISLVWGFQEEVRKLRESLLLTEAMLRDAGQLKEVGAEAVQIWVNKLEDIAHDADDVLDDYGYELLRREVEVQDQMTKKVLNFFSHHNPIAFRWKMGRKIEKINASLVTLKNDAASIGLVGRDPNATSSHEIVVDRETVSIFKQDEKNIVGREKLVSEIVTTLINSSNTQENENLPAMAIVGMAGLGKTTLAKCVYHEDEIGRRFTEKIWKCVSIPFEVKSILSKILEHLKPEKARMQDKDAIIKHLQEDLKGKRYLLVLDDVWNEDSEKWNDLMSCLLSVKDTQGSKIIVTTRSVRVAKIVHTLSSKWCDLEKLSDNQCWDILKDRAFPNESAPTLNEEEEKIGRDIAKKCGGIPLVAKVLGGMMRSKEIDGWRVIQESTIWNLPEEEKRISSVLKLSFDELKSPTLKQCFACCSMFIKDSEIEHDDLIQLWMAQGLLHPSPNNSDLEMEEVGNQYFNILLENSFFQDLVTLDHHSSTITTCKMHDLVHDLAEDVSKSKTKDSNEIRRVPQISNIKLEGIPKGIVHKVRSMFVGEVFGNILPKFKGLRVLKLQGDFIDELPNSIGKLKHLRYLDISATNIKKLPQSIGKLYNLQTLRMRYLRFEDPKELQNLINLRHIYFAVYYGDESYPVGVGRLNNLRSLSFFIVGKERGRGIKELGGLKHLKGQLSIYDLEHVRDGEEAKESKLAEKTNIRRLKLEWSADEYRRSRVIANDRNVLEGLKPHSALESLEIRNFSGETFPPWMMCGDLFSSLKRLTVENAKNLTEWRTEEAAVFSTTERRVVFSRLEELLLRNCDQLRSAPTDYFPCLQKLEIDSMNSGMPIANIISTQLTTLTRLTIKKIRGLVSLPEGMLKNNKNLAYLEIRDCPEFICIAADVYGCCASLESLRIYSCPNLRSLPHGLEHCTSLKELTIAHCESLECIPVTNGLPSLRELYISNCDELSSLPSGLQYCTSLEHLHCGNLEAIPITHGLPSLRQLKISFCAELSSLPNGLQHCTSLEHLSIINCGNLKAIPSLDSLTQLRELEICRCGGLKGLPPNAFAASLTRLKELEIGWFWEELDSFPVFQVIPQLETLSLWGWPKLSCLPKQFQCFTCLTSLTIHSFDDMEALPEWLGNLASLKILSIWKCKNLMYLPTLEAMKCLTKLQYIYIRNCPLLKERCNKDSGAEWPKISHIPNIYSKFFNFIICFLWF
;
A
#
# COMPACT_ATOMS: atom_id res chain seq x y z
N MET A 1 13.24 -26.21 31.06
CA MET A 1 13.22 -24.95 30.25
C MET A 1 12.16 -24.92 29.16
N ALA A 2 11.90 -26.00 28.41
CA ALA A 2 10.70 -26.03 27.54
C ALA A 2 9.38 -26.05 28.34
N GLN A 3 9.38 -26.69 29.53
CA GLN A 3 8.18 -26.92 30.35
C GLN A 3 7.39 -25.65 30.72
N GLU A 4 8.03 -24.53 31.11
CA GLU A 4 7.33 -23.28 31.46
C GLU A 4 6.54 -22.69 30.27
N VAL A 5 6.99 -22.94 29.03
CA VAL A 5 6.32 -22.49 27.80
C VAL A 5 5.13 -23.39 27.43
N VAL A 6 5.11 -24.64 27.90
CA VAL A 6 3.98 -25.56 27.69
C VAL A 6 2.91 -25.34 28.76
N THR A 7 3.29 -25.27 30.04
CA THR A 7 2.32 -25.22 31.16
C THR A 7 1.40 -24.01 31.10
N PHE A 8 1.88 -22.80 30.72
CA PHE A 8 1.01 -21.62 30.58
C PHE A 8 -0.05 -21.77 29.48
N GLY A 9 0.26 -22.52 28.42
CA GLY A 9 -0.67 -22.81 27.32
C GLY A 9 -1.88 -23.58 27.83
N VAL A 10 -1.60 -24.72 28.47
CA VAL A 10 -2.61 -25.62 29.03
C VAL A 10 -3.37 -24.96 30.17
N GLN A 11 -2.69 -24.18 31.02
CA GLN A 11 -3.30 -23.51 32.17
C GLN A 11 -4.45 -22.57 31.78
N GLU A 12 -4.27 -21.72 30.77
CA GLU A 12 -5.34 -20.80 30.35
C GLU A 12 -6.51 -21.54 29.66
N ILE A 13 -6.24 -22.64 28.94
CA ILE A 13 -7.31 -23.49 28.39
C ILE A 13 -8.11 -24.13 29.55
N VAL A 14 -7.42 -24.67 30.56
CA VAL A 14 -8.05 -25.26 31.75
C VAL A 14 -8.88 -24.22 32.51
N LYS A 15 -8.36 -23.00 32.74
CA LYS A 15 -9.13 -21.88 33.34
C LYS A 15 -10.37 -21.52 32.52
N LYS A 16 -10.20 -21.37 31.21
CA LYS A 16 -11.30 -21.04 30.28
C LYS A 16 -12.40 -22.10 30.33
N VAL A 17 -12.04 -23.38 30.24
CA VAL A 17 -13.01 -24.48 30.33
C VAL A 17 -13.67 -24.53 31.71
N ALA A 18 -12.95 -24.23 32.80
CA ALA A 18 -13.53 -24.10 34.13
C ALA A 18 -14.47 -22.89 34.26
N SER A 19 -14.22 -21.76 33.58
CA SER A 19 -15.13 -20.62 33.51
C SER A 19 -16.39 -20.96 32.71
N LEU A 20 -16.23 -21.50 31.50
CA LEU A 20 -17.34 -21.95 30.66
C LEU A 20 -18.20 -22.98 31.39
N ALA A 21 -17.59 -23.94 32.09
CA ALA A 21 -18.33 -24.88 32.95
C ALA A 21 -19.06 -24.17 34.10
N SER A 22 -18.54 -23.07 34.65
CA SER A 22 -19.19 -22.27 35.69
C SER A 22 -20.43 -21.54 35.16
N GLU A 23 -20.33 -20.94 33.96
CA GLU A 23 -21.42 -20.26 33.27
C GLU A 23 -22.53 -21.26 32.87
N GLU A 24 -22.14 -22.35 32.22
CA GLU A 24 -23.04 -23.40 31.71
C GLU A 24 -23.68 -24.26 32.81
N ILE A 25 -23.12 -24.36 34.02
CA ILE A 25 -23.76 -25.07 35.16
C ILE A 25 -25.19 -24.57 35.41
N SER A 26 -25.45 -23.28 35.20
CA SER A 26 -26.78 -22.67 35.36
C SER A 26 -27.75 -23.00 34.22
N LEU A 27 -27.23 -23.29 33.02
CA LEU A 27 -27.99 -23.49 31.78
C LEU A 27 -28.17 -24.98 31.42
N VAL A 28 -27.35 -25.86 31.98
CA VAL A 28 -27.39 -27.31 31.79
C VAL A 28 -28.51 -27.94 32.62
N TRP A 29 -29.40 -28.71 31.98
CA TRP A 29 -30.45 -29.47 32.66
C TRP A 29 -30.23 -30.97 32.50
N GLY A 30 -30.04 -31.68 33.62
CA GLY A 30 -30.01 -33.15 33.67
C GLY A 30 -28.63 -33.80 33.58
N PHE A 31 -27.54 -33.02 33.60
CA PHE A 31 -26.16 -33.51 33.80
C PHE A 31 -25.27 -32.47 34.54
N GLN A 32 -25.90 -31.71 35.45
CA GLN A 32 -25.25 -30.61 36.19
C GLN A 32 -24.11 -31.09 37.08
N GLU A 33 -24.28 -32.27 37.67
CA GLU A 33 -23.32 -32.91 38.57
C GLU A 33 -22.03 -33.32 37.83
N GLU A 34 -22.16 -33.73 36.57
CA GLU A 34 -21.06 -34.08 35.69
C GLU A 34 -20.25 -32.83 35.28
N VAL A 35 -20.92 -31.70 34.99
CA VAL A 35 -20.25 -30.41 34.73
C VAL A 35 -19.58 -29.85 35.98
N ARG A 36 -20.22 -29.99 37.16
CA ARG A 36 -19.64 -29.62 38.46
C ARG A 36 -18.36 -30.40 38.75
N LYS A 37 -18.38 -31.73 38.54
CA LYS A 37 -17.19 -32.60 38.65
C LYS A 37 -16.09 -32.22 37.66
N LEU A 38 -16.45 -31.83 36.44
CA LEU A 38 -15.50 -31.36 35.43
C LEU A 38 -14.80 -30.08 35.89
N ARG A 39 -15.57 -29.08 36.32
CA ARG A 39 -15.06 -27.83 36.88
C ARG A 39 -14.11 -28.06 38.06
N GLU A 40 -14.52 -28.85 39.04
CA GLU A 40 -13.71 -29.14 40.24
C GLU A 40 -12.42 -29.90 39.90
N SER A 41 -12.49 -30.87 38.97
CA SER A 41 -11.32 -31.62 38.51
C SER A 41 -10.33 -30.72 37.74
N LEU A 42 -10.85 -29.85 36.86
CA LEU A 42 -10.04 -28.90 36.10
C LEU A 42 -9.36 -27.87 37.00
N LEU A 43 -10.07 -27.27 37.97
CA LEU A 43 -9.48 -26.34 38.94
C LEU A 43 -8.38 -27.01 39.78
N LEU A 44 -8.58 -28.27 40.19
CA LEU A 44 -7.56 -29.02 40.92
C LEU A 44 -6.33 -29.32 40.04
N THR A 45 -6.54 -29.65 38.76
CA THR A 45 -5.44 -29.94 37.83
C THR A 45 -4.73 -28.65 37.39
N GLU A 46 -5.42 -27.50 37.38
CA GLU A 46 -4.81 -26.17 37.21
C GLU A 46 -3.81 -25.86 38.32
N ALA A 47 -4.12 -26.22 39.57
CA ALA A 47 -3.17 -26.08 40.67
C ALA A 47 -1.93 -26.97 40.46
N MET A 48 -2.11 -28.23 40.03
CA MET A 48 -1.01 -29.16 39.73
C MET A 48 -0.13 -28.71 38.53
N LEU A 49 -0.71 -28.04 37.54
CA LEU A 49 0.03 -27.45 36.41
C LEU A 49 1.04 -26.37 36.84
N ARG A 50 0.75 -25.63 37.92
CA ARG A 50 1.66 -24.60 38.46
C ARG A 50 2.91 -25.26 39.06
N ASP A 51 2.74 -26.39 39.76
CA ASP A 51 3.84 -27.17 40.33
C ASP A 51 4.74 -27.79 39.24
N ALA A 52 4.13 -28.25 38.14
CA ALA A 52 4.83 -28.89 37.02
C ALA A 52 5.84 -27.99 36.29
N GLY A 53 5.69 -26.65 36.39
CA GLY A 53 6.64 -25.69 35.81
C GLY A 53 7.98 -25.62 36.54
N GLN A 54 8.07 -26.12 37.78
CA GLN A 54 9.21 -25.87 38.67
C GLN A 54 10.21 -27.04 38.76
N LEU A 55 9.83 -28.27 38.37
CA LEU A 55 10.70 -29.46 38.37
C LEU A 55 11.77 -29.41 37.26
N LYS A 56 13.06 -29.39 37.63
CA LYS A 56 14.15 -29.07 36.69
C LYS A 56 14.94 -30.20 36.04
N GLU A 57 15.19 -31.35 36.68
CA GLU A 57 16.13 -32.34 36.11
C GLU A 57 15.71 -33.82 36.13
N VAL A 58 14.81 -34.25 37.02
CA VAL A 58 14.37 -35.67 37.07
C VAL A 58 12.89 -35.78 36.64
N GLY A 59 12.61 -36.59 35.63
CA GLY A 59 11.24 -36.85 35.15
C GLY A 59 10.66 -35.86 34.14
N ALA A 60 11.47 -34.93 33.59
CA ALA A 60 11.00 -33.87 32.70
C ALA A 60 10.18 -34.37 31.48
N GLU A 61 10.55 -35.51 30.90
CA GLU A 61 9.81 -36.15 29.80
C GLU A 61 8.44 -36.71 30.26
N ALA A 62 8.37 -37.33 31.44
CA ALA A 62 7.11 -37.80 32.02
C ALA A 62 6.16 -36.64 32.36
N VAL A 63 6.70 -35.52 32.86
CA VAL A 63 5.95 -34.28 33.08
C VAL A 63 5.45 -33.71 31.76
N GLN A 64 6.28 -33.69 30.70
CA GLN A 64 5.85 -33.23 29.38
C GLN A 64 4.71 -34.09 28.81
N ILE A 65 4.82 -35.42 28.89
CA ILE A 65 3.76 -36.36 28.47
C ILE A 65 2.46 -36.11 29.27
N TRP A 66 2.58 -35.85 30.58
CA TRP A 66 1.44 -35.54 31.44
C TRP A 66 0.75 -34.22 31.06
N VAL A 67 1.53 -33.16 30.79
CA VAL A 67 0.99 -31.85 30.35
C VAL A 67 0.31 -31.97 28.98
N ASN A 68 0.88 -32.74 28.04
CA ASN A 68 0.27 -32.98 26.73
C ASN A 68 -1.07 -33.74 26.85
N LYS A 69 -1.14 -34.79 27.69
CA LYS A 69 -2.39 -35.51 28.00
C LYS A 69 -3.45 -34.57 28.57
N LEU A 70 -3.06 -33.66 29.48
CA LEU A 70 -3.98 -32.68 30.06
C LEU A 70 -4.52 -31.70 29.03
N GLU A 71 -3.67 -31.23 28.11
CA GLU A 71 -4.07 -30.32 27.03
C GLU A 71 -5.08 -30.98 26.09
N ASP A 72 -4.87 -32.24 25.72
CA ASP A 72 -5.85 -33.03 24.97
C ASP A 72 -7.18 -33.15 25.71
N ILE A 73 -7.17 -33.45 27.01
CA ILE A 73 -8.39 -33.58 27.83
C ILE A 73 -9.10 -32.23 27.98
N ALA A 74 -8.35 -31.13 28.13
CA ALA A 74 -8.90 -29.78 28.19
C ALA A 74 -9.48 -29.34 26.84
N HIS A 75 -8.88 -29.73 25.72
CA HIS A 75 -9.43 -29.52 24.38
C HIS A 75 -10.70 -30.34 24.13
N ASP A 76 -10.74 -31.61 24.54
CA ASP A 76 -11.95 -32.45 24.49
C ASP A 76 -13.09 -31.81 25.30
N ALA A 77 -12.80 -31.22 26.47
CA ALA A 77 -13.78 -30.51 27.29
C ALA A 77 -14.26 -29.20 26.64
N ASP A 78 -13.35 -28.39 26.12
CA ASP A 78 -13.63 -27.14 25.37
C ASP A 78 -14.56 -27.41 24.16
N ASP A 79 -14.25 -28.44 23.37
CA ASP A 79 -15.08 -28.84 22.22
C ASP A 79 -16.45 -29.41 22.66
N VAL A 80 -16.53 -30.11 23.82
CA VAL A 80 -17.79 -30.64 24.36
C VAL A 80 -18.71 -29.55 24.90
N LEU A 81 -18.17 -28.52 25.57
CA LEU A 81 -18.94 -27.36 26.00
C LEU A 81 -19.41 -26.53 24.78
N ASP A 82 -18.55 -26.33 23.77
CA ASP A 82 -18.96 -25.62 22.55
C ASP A 82 -20.00 -26.39 21.71
N ASP A 83 -20.00 -27.74 21.77
CA ASP A 83 -21.03 -28.59 21.15
C ASP A 83 -22.39 -28.45 21.88
N TYR A 84 -22.40 -27.98 23.14
CA TYR A 84 -23.60 -27.60 23.90
C TYR A 84 -24.06 -26.17 23.58
N GLY A 85 -23.16 -25.18 23.65
CA GLY A 85 -23.43 -23.78 23.32
C GLY A 85 -23.98 -23.62 21.89
N TYR A 86 -23.43 -24.35 20.92
CA TYR A 86 -23.95 -24.44 19.56
C TYR A 86 -25.43 -24.85 19.49
N GLU A 87 -25.85 -25.81 20.32
CA GLU A 87 -27.23 -26.31 20.33
C GLU A 87 -28.19 -25.34 21.06
N LEU A 88 -27.70 -24.51 22.00
CA LEU A 88 -28.48 -23.39 22.55
C LEU A 88 -28.75 -22.34 21.46
N LEU A 89 -27.71 -21.86 20.79
CA LEU A 89 -27.80 -20.87 19.71
C LEU A 89 -28.67 -21.35 18.55
N ARG A 90 -28.54 -22.61 18.16
CA ARG A 90 -29.40 -23.25 17.15
C ARG A 90 -30.88 -23.16 17.53
N ARG A 91 -31.23 -23.45 18.79
CA ARG A 91 -32.61 -23.38 19.27
C ARG A 91 -33.14 -21.96 19.32
N GLU A 92 -32.30 -20.99 19.66
CA GLU A 92 -32.67 -19.57 19.61
C GLU A 92 -33.10 -19.17 18.20
N VAL A 93 -32.28 -19.49 17.17
CA VAL A 93 -32.61 -19.21 15.76
C VAL A 93 -33.84 -19.99 15.30
N GLU A 94 -33.94 -21.29 15.60
CA GLU A 94 -35.11 -22.12 15.24
C GLU A 94 -36.42 -21.64 15.90
N VAL A 95 -36.36 -21.05 17.09
CA VAL A 95 -37.53 -20.47 17.79
C VAL A 95 -37.90 -19.09 17.23
N GLN A 96 -36.93 -18.23 16.90
CA GLN A 96 -37.19 -16.92 16.31
C GLN A 96 -37.88 -17.03 14.94
N ASP A 97 -37.57 -18.07 14.16
CA ASP A 97 -38.19 -18.27 12.83
C ASP A 97 -39.61 -18.89 12.89
N GLN A 98 -39.99 -19.54 14.01
CA GLN A 98 -41.24 -20.31 14.15
C GLN A 98 -42.31 -19.68 15.06
N MET A 99 -42.49 -18.36 15.00
CA MET A 99 -43.53 -17.62 15.75
C MET A 99 -45.01 -18.05 15.51
N THR A 100 -45.28 -19.06 14.67
CA THR A 100 -46.65 -19.57 14.39
C THR A 100 -46.93 -21.04 14.76
N LYS A 101 -45.98 -21.85 15.27
CA LYS A 101 -46.26 -23.28 15.62
C LYS A 101 -45.64 -23.77 16.94
N LYS A 102 -46.12 -23.24 18.07
CA LYS A 102 -45.74 -23.61 19.46
C LYS A 102 -45.91 -25.09 19.88
N VAL A 103 -46.33 -26.00 19.00
CA VAL A 103 -46.70 -27.40 19.36
C VAL A 103 -45.80 -28.48 18.73
N LEU A 104 -44.93 -28.14 17.75
CA LEU A 104 -44.09 -29.14 17.07
C LEU A 104 -42.72 -29.39 17.71
N ASN A 105 -42.30 -28.58 18.70
CA ASN A 105 -40.99 -28.71 19.37
C ASN A 105 -40.81 -29.98 20.22
N PHE A 106 -41.83 -30.83 20.36
CA PHE A 106 -41.72 -32.15 21.00
C PHE A 106 -41.41 -33.31 20.05
N PHE A 107 -41.52 -33.13 18.72
CA PHE A 107 -41.48 -34.24 17.75
C PHE A 107 -40.53 -34.04 16.54
N SER A 108 -39.60 -33.08 16.60
CA SER A 108 -38.52 -33.01 15.60
C SER A 108 -37.43 -34.07 15.85
N HIS A 109 -36.66 -34.43 14.81
CA HIS A 109 -35.76 -35.60 14.81
C HIS A 109 -34.52 -35.55 15.74
N HIS A 110 -34.47 -34.63 16.71
CA HIS A 110 -33.40 -34.54 17.71
C HIS A 110 -33.98 -34.43 19.12
N ASN A 111 -34.29 -35.58 19.72
CA ASN A 111 -34.84 -35.67 21.08
C ASN A 111 -33.92 -34.94 22.10
N PRO A 112 -34.40 -33.88 22.79
CA PRO A 112 -33.59 -33.11 23.75
C PRO A 112 -33.03 -33.96 24.90
N ILE A 113 -33.74 -35.00 25.32
CA ILE A 113 -33.32 -35.93 26.38
C ILE A 113 -32.16 -36.81 25.86
N ALA A 114 -32.25 -37.29 24.62
CA ALA A 114 -31.17 -38.07 24.00
C ALA A 114 -29.90 -37.23 23.77
N PHE A 115 -30.04 -35.94 23.43
CA PHE A 115 -28.91 -35.01 23.35
C PHE A 115 -28.27 -34.77 24.73
N ARG A 116 -29.08 -34.46 25.76
CA ARG A 116 -28.60 -34.28 27.15
C ARG A 116 -27.84 -35.52 27.64
N TRP A 117 -28.41 -36.71 27.48
CA TRP A 117 -27.78 -37.98 27.87
C TRP A 117 -26.48 -38.25 27.13
N LYS A 118 -26.43 -37.95 25.82
CA LYS A 118 -25.20 -38.05 25.02
C LYS A 118 -24.12 -37.10 25.52
N MET A 119 -24.47 -35.87 25.92
CA MET A 119 -23.49 -34.91 26.44
C MET A 119 -22.99 -35.27 27.84
N GLY A 120 -23.90 -35.67 28.74
CA GLY A 120 -23.56 -36.18 30.07
C GLY A 120 -22.54 -37.32 30.00
N ARG A 121 -22.75 -38.32 29.11
CA ARG A 121 -21.78 -39.40 28.88
C ARG A 121 -20.43 -38.95 28.31
N LYS A 122 -20.37 -37.90 27.49
CA LYS A 122 -19.08 -37.35 27.04
C LYS A 122 -18.32 -36.73 28.22
N ILE A 123 -19.00 -35.93 29.03
CA ILE A 123 -18.41 -35.26 30.20
C ILE A 123 -18.01 -36.28 31.27
N GLU A 124 -18.81 -37.32 31.49
CA GLU A 124 -18.48 -38.47 32.35
C GLU A 124 -17.18 -39.15 31.90
N LYS A 125 -17.00 -39.39 30.59
CA LYS A 125 -15.75 -39.93 30.04
C LYS A 125 -14.56 -39.00 30.27
N ILE A 126 -14.73 -37.69 30.07
CA ILE A 126 -13.68 -36.69 30.31
C ILE A 126 -13.28 -36.64 31.79
N ASN A 127 -14.28 -36.67 32.69
CA ASN A 127 -14.06 -36.75 34.14
C ASN A 127 -13.28 -38.02 34.53
N ALA A 128 -13.60 -39.17 33.92
CA ALA A 128 -12.84 -40.40 34.13
C ALA A 128 -11.37 -40.24 33.67
N SER A 129 -11.14 -39.63 32.50
CA SER A 129 -9.78 -39.31 32.01
C SER A 129 -9.02 -38.36 32.94
N LEU A 130 -9.67 -37.32 33.48
CA LEU A 130 -9.06 -36.42 34.48
C LEU A 130 -8.70 -37.15 35.78
N VAL A 131 -9.55 -38.08 36.25
CA VAL A 131 -9.26 -38.91 37.43
C VAL A 131 -8.09 -39.85 37.18
N THR A 132 -8.00 -40.50 36.01
CA THR A 132 -6.82 -41.29 35.63
C THR A 132 -5.56 -40.42 35.57
N LEU A 133 -5.62 -39.26 34.91
CA LEU A 133 -4.49 -38.32 34.81
C LEU A 133 -4.02 -37.81 36.18
N LYS A 134 -4.94 -37.58 37.13
CA LYS A 134 -4.62 -37.22 38.51
C LYS A 134 -3.89 -38.35 39.25
N ASN A 135 -4.26 -39.60 38.99
CA ASN A 135 -3.57 -40.76 39.56
C ASN A 135 -2.17 -40.93 38.94
N ASP A 136 -2.02 -40.71 37.63
CA ASP A 136 -0.72 -40.65 36.95
C ASP A 136 0.18 -39.58 37.60
N ALA A 137 -0.36 -38.39 37.94
CA ALA A 137 0.41 -37.29 38.55
C ALA A 137 1.08 -37.68 39.87
N ALA A 138 0.39 -38.45 40.71
CA ALA A 138 0.92 -38.93 41.99
C ALA A 138 2.11 -39.89 41.81
N SER A 139 2.18 -40.62 40.68
CA SER A 139 3.31 -41.50 40.35
C SER A 139 4.55 -40.75 39.83
N ILE A 140 4.40 -39.47 39.46
CA ILE A 140 5.47 -38.61 38.89
C ILE A 140 6.04 -37.63 39.94
N GLY A 141 5.44 -37.54 41.14
CA GLY A 141 6.02 -36.82 42.29
C GLY A 141 5.73 -35.32 42.36
N LEU A 142 4.66 -34.84 41.71
CA LEU A 142 4.25 -33.43 41.71
C LEU A 142 3.70 -32.97 43.08
N VAL A 143 4.49 -32.18 43.82
CA VAL A 143 4.08 -31.46 45.05
C VAL A 143 4.83 -30.11 45.10
N GLY A 144 4.11 -28.99 45.07
CA GLY A 144 4.69 -27.67 44.75
C GLY A 144 5.60 -26.97 45.78
N ARG A 145 6.74 -26.42 45.28
CA ARG A 145 7.36 -25.13 45.67
C ARG A 145 8.69 -24.80 44.94
N ASP A 146 8.74 -23.59 44.37
CA ASP A 146 9.81 -22.61 44.05
C ASP A 146 11.23 -22.98 43.49
N PRO A 147 11.88 -22.06 42.73
CA PRO A 147 12.62 -22.44 41.50
C PRO A 147 14.06 -21.88 41.35
N ASN A 148 14.84 -22.33 40.34
CA ASN A 148 15.71 -21.44 39.51
C ASN A 148 16.44 -22.06 38.29
N ALA A 149 16.54 -21.28 37.20
CA ALA A 149 17.51 -21.29 36.05
C ALA A 149 17.64 -22.44 35.00
N THR A 150 17.53 -22.03 33.70
CA THR A 150 18.20 -22.46 32.41
C THR A 150 18.34 -23.98 32.02
N SER A 151 18.84 -24.43 30.83
CA SER A 151 19.14 -23.76 29.53
C SER A 151 18.40 -24.29 28.25
N SER A 152 19.10 -24.78 27.20
CA SER A 152 18.87 -24.44 25.77
C SER A 152 19.29 -25.51 24.74
N HIS A 153 18.82 -25.43 23.47
CA HIS A 153 19.57 -25.69 22.20
C HIS A 153 18.65 -25.66 20.94
N GLU A 154 19.26 -25.45 19.77
CA GLU A 154 18.68 -24.86 18.53
C GLU A 154 18.25 -25.87 17.44
N ILE A 155 17.55 -25.42 16.39
CA ILE A 155 17.97 -25.54 14.96
C ILE A 155 16.97 -24.89 13.95
N VAL A 156 17.53 -24.00 13.11
CA VAL A 156 17.25 -23.63 11.68
C VAL A 156 15.80 -23.42 11.17
N VAL A 157 15.57 -22.26 10.53
CA VAL A 157 14.30 -21.85 9.88
C VAL A 157 14.56 -21.00 8.59
N ASP A 158 13.52 -20.94 7.77
CA ASP A 158 13.31 -20.31 6.44
C ASP A 158 12.93 -18.81 6.44
N ARG A 159 13.07 -17.99 5.35
CA ARG A 159 12.86 -16.49 5.36
C ARG A 159 12.54 -15.81 3.99
N GLU A 160 11.79 -14.68 3.95
CA GLU A 160 11.56 -13.82 2.73
C GLU A 160 11.26 -12.28 2.91
N THR A 161 12.25 -11.39 2.72
CA THR A 161 12.16 -9.89 2.79
C THR A 161 11.74 -9.10 1.52
N VAL A 162 11.54 -7.76 1.65
CA VAL A 162 11.16 -6.78 0.59
C VAL A 162 11.97 -5.46 0.62
N SER A 163 11.94 -4.67 -0.48
CA SER A 163 12.82 -3.50 -0.71
C SER A 163 12.40 -2.13 -0.16
N ILE A 164 11.15 -1.90 0.24
CA ILE A 164 10.64 -0.54 0.54
C ILE A 164 11.13 -0.03 1.92
N PHE A 165 11.46 1.26 2.01
CA PHE A 165 11.80 1.95 3.26
C PHE A 165 10.57 2.43 4.04
N LYS A 166 10.65 2.41 5.37
CA LYS A 166 9.58 2.91 6.27
C LYS A 166 10.01 4.12 7.11
N GLN A 167 9.02 4.74 7.76
CA GLN A 167 9.14 6.03 8.46
C GLN A 167 10.27 6.01 9.52
N ASP A 168 10.42 4.87 10.20
CA ASP A 168 11.44 4.56 11.21
C ASP A 168 12.81 4.12 10.63
N GLU A 169 12.93 3.92 9.31
CA GLU A 169 14.16 3.45 8.65
C GLU A 169 14.92 4.59 7.95
N LYS A 170 14.37 5.82 7.91
CA LYS A 170 15.02 6.98 7.26
C LYS A 170 16.35 7.37 7.90
N ASN A 171 16.48 7.20 9.20
CA ASN A 171 17.68 7.54 9.96
C ASN A 171 18.50 6.27 10.20
N ILE A 172 19.25 5.84 9.19
CA ILE A 172 20.30 4.83 9.41
C ILE A 172 21.41 5.46 10.26
N VAL A 173 21.81 4.80 11.34
CA VAL A 173 22.81 5.33 12.27
C VAL A 173 24.17 4.71 11.97
N GLY A 174 25.11 5.53 11.47
CA GLY A 174 26.53 5.18 11.42
C GLY A 174 26.95 4.23 10.30
N ARG A 175 26.21 4.19 9.19
CA ARG A 175 26.48 3.32 8.03
C ARG A 175 26.65 4.09 6.70
N GLU A 176 26.58 5.41 6.75
CA GLU A 176 26.52 6.33 5.61
C GLU A 176 27.74 6.13 4.69
N LYS A 177 28.94 6.07 5.28
CA LYS A 177 30.20 5.80 4.57
C LYS A 177 30.20 4.44 3.85
N LEU A 178 29.63 3.41 4.46
CA LEU A 178 29.59 2.06 3.90
C LEU A 178 28.62 1.96 2.72
N VAL A 179 27.53 2.72 2.74
CA VAL A 179 26.62 2.88 1.59
C VAL A 179 27.39 3.48 0.41
N SER A 180 28.09 4.60 0.62
CA SER A 180 28.88 5.26 -0.43
C SER A 180 29.97 4.35 -1.02
N GLU A 181 30.66 3.56 -0.20
CA GLU A 181 31.69 2.61 -0.65
C GLU A 181 31.11 1.48 -1.53
N ILE A 182 29.95 0.92 -1.15
CA ILE A 182 29.25 -0.11 -1.94
C ILE A 182 28.77 0.47 -3.28
N VAL A 183 28.12 1.64 -3.26
CA VAL A 183 27.64 2.33 -4.47
C VAL A 183 28.79 2.61 -5.45
N THR A 184 29.88 3.20 -4.95
CA THR A 184 31.11 3.46 -5.73
C THR A 184 31.63 2.18 -6.39
N THR A 185 31.64 1.06 -5.67
CA THR A 185 32.14 -0.24 -6.16
C THR A 185 31.22 -0.86 -7.23
N LEU A 186 29.91 -0.73 -7.07
CA LEU A 186 28.93 -1.20 -8.06
C LEU A 186 29.00 -0.39 -9.37
N ILE A 187 29.30 0.92 -9.28
CA ILE A 187 29.40 1.82 -10.43
C ILE A 187 30.74 1.68 -11.17
N ASN A 188 31.86 1.68 -10.44
CA ASN A 188 33.21 1.74 -11.02
C ASN A 188 33.76 0.39 -11.51
N SER A 189 33.10 -0.73 -11.22
CA SER A 189 33.52 -2.08 -11.65
C SER A 189 33.19 -2.39 -13.12
N SER A 190 33.61 -1.50 -14.03
CA SER A 190 33.56 -1.67 -15.48
C SER A 190 34.96 -1.79 -16.07
N ASN A 191 35.15 -2.81 -16.93
CA ASN A 191 36.36 -3.10 -17.73
C ASN A 191 37.44 -3.99 -17.10
N THR A 192 37.05 -5.11 -16.48
CA THR A 192 37.85 -6.34 -16.61
C THR A 192 37.24 -7.22 -17.69
N GLN A 193 37.94 -7.33 -18.82
CA GLN A 193 37.76 -8.46 -19.74
C GLN A 193 38.18 -9.76 -19.02
N GLU A 194 37.66 -10.91 -19.48
CA GLU A 194 38.06 -12.31 -19.15
C GLU A 194 37.21 -13.15 -18.17
N ASN A 195 36.24 -12.63 -17.40
CA ASN A 195 35.36 -13.51 -16.59
C ASN A 195 33.98 -13.72 -17.24
N GLU A 196 33.63 -14.99 -17.51
CA GLU A 196 32.36 -15.45 -18.09
C GLU A 196 31.14 -15.31 -17.15
N ASN A 197 31.33 -14.75 -15.95
CA ASN A 197 30.36 -14.75 -14.86
C ASN A 197 29.73 -13.37 -14.60
N LEU A 198 28.43 -13.38 -14.25
CA LEU A 198 27.68 -12.20 -13.86
C LEU A 198 28.24 -11.62 -12.54
N PRO A 199 28.66 -10.34 -12.48
CA PRO A 199 29.39 -9.84 -11.31
C PRO A 199 28.49 -9.64 -10.09
N ALA A 200 28.85 -10.28 -8.97
CA ALA A 200 28.06 -10.35 -7.75
C ALA A 200 28.87 -9.94 -6.50
N MET A 201 28.23 -9.20 -5.60
CA MET A 201 28.78 -8.72 -4.33
C MET A 201 28.02 -9.34 -3.16
N ALA A 202 28.74 -9.85 -2.15
CA ALA A 202 28.15 -10.35 -0.91
C ALA A 202 28.27 -9.31 0.23
N ILE A 203 27.16 -9.07 0.93
CA ILE A 203 27.10 -8.37 2.22
C ILE A 203 26.90 -9.42 3.31
N VAL A 204 27.92 -9.60 4.15
CA VAL A 204 28.03 -10.70 5.11
C VAL A 204 27.90 -10.16 6.53
N GLY A 205 27.16 -10.84 7.38
CA GLY A 205 27.03 -10.46 8.78
C GLY A 205 25.98 -11.26 9.53
N MET A 206 26.10 -11.27 10.86
CA MET A 206 25.20 -12.00 11.76
C MET A 206 23.73 -11.52 11.66
N ALA A 207 22.84 -12.28 12.28
CA ALA A 207 21.44 -11.92 12.47
C ALA A 207 21.28 -10.52 13.08
N GLY A 208 20.26 -9.75 12.68
CA GLY A 208 19.91 -8.46 13.30
C GLY A 208 20.90 -7.29 13.09
N LEU A 209 22.04 -7.46 12.41
CA LEU A 209 23.05 -6.40 12.17
C LEU A 209 22.63 -5.28 11.18
N GLY A 210 21.50 -5.43 10.49
CA GLY A 210 21.00 -4.46 9.51
C GLY A 210 21.46 -4.68 8.06
N LYS A 211 21.83 -5.90 7.66
CA LYS A 211 22.21 -6.24 6.28
C LYS A 211 21.16 -5.81 5.24
N THR A 212 19.92 -6.25 5.45
CA THR A 212 18.74 -5.89 4.65
C THR A 212 18.56 -4.38 4.58
N THR A 213 18.70 -3.68 5.71
CA THR A 213 18.61 -2.20 5.77
C THR A 213 19.72 -1.53 4.96
N LEU A 214 20.96 -2.00 5.04
CA LEU A 214 22.08 -1.49 4.24
C LEU A 214 21.87 -1.75 2.73
N ALA A 215 21.39 -2.94 2.37
CA ALA A 215 21.05 -3.27 0.99
C ALA A 215 19.88 -2.43 0.48
N LYS A 216 18.88 -2.11 1.32
CA LYS A 216 17.81 -1.14 1.00
C LYS A 216 18.39 0.25 0.76
N CYS A 217 19.33 0.74 1.57
CA CYS A 217 20.00 2.04 1.35
C CYS A 217 20.59 2.07 -0.07
N VAL A 218 21.51 1.15 -0.36
CA VAL A 218 22.15 1.03 -1.68
C VAL A 218 21.12 0.89 -2.81
N TYR A 219 20.04 0.13 -2.61
CA TYR A 219 18.98 -0.05 -3.61
C TYR A 219 18.24 1.25 -3.96
N HIS A 220 18.09 2.18 -3.01
CA HIS A 220 17.39 3.45 -3.20
C HIS A 220 18.29 4.65 -3.47
N GLU A 221 19.61 4.49 -3.46
CA GLU A 221 20.56 5.54 -3.83
C GLU A 221 20.35 6.05 -5.27
N ASP A 222 20.40 7.37 -5.44
CA ASP A 222 20.15 8.06 -6.70
C ASP A 222 21.10 7.59 -7.81
N GLU A 223 22.37 7.38 -7.48
CA GLU A 223 23.39 6.95 -8.44
C GLU A 223 23.13 5.53 -8.97
N ILE A 224 22.59 4.66 -8.12
CA ILE A 224 22.16 3.30 -8.48
C ILE A 224 20.94 3.37 -9.40
N GLY A 225 19.96 4.24 -9.09
CA GLY A 225 18.82 4.52 -9.97
C GLY A 225 19.21 5.01 -11.37
N ARG A 226 20.27 5.81 -11.49
CA ARG A 226 20.79 6.30 -12.79
C ARG A 226 21.58 5.24 -13.59
N ARG A 227 22.10 4.19 -12.93
CA ARG A 227 23.00 3.19 -13.56
C ARG A 227 22.26 1.94 -14.05
N PHE A 228 21.27 1.48 -13.28
CA PHE A 228 20.51 0.25 -13.54
C PHE A 228 19.08 0.58 -13.99
N THR A 229 18.74 0.16 -15.21
CA THR A 229 17.42 0.39 -15.82
C THR A 229 16.31 -0.46 -15.19
N GLU A 230 16.68 -1.54 -14.51
CA GLU A 230 15.76 -2.38 -13.75
C GLU A 230 16.36 -2.65 -12.37
N LYS A 231 15.54 -2.58 -11.33
CA LYS A 231 15.92 -2.94 -9.96
C LYS A 231 14.95 -3.98 -9.44
N ILE A 232 15.48 -5.13 -9.03
CA ILE A 232 14.72 -6.32 -8.66
C ILE A 232 15.16 -6.72 -7.26
N TRP A 233 14.21 -6.83 -6.33
CA TRP A 233 14.45 -7.32 -4.98
C TRP A 233 13.69 -8.61 -4.75
N LYS A 234 14.41 -9.67 -4.39
CA LYS A 234 13.83 -10.95 -3.99
C LYS A 234 14.63 -11.49 -2.81
N CYS A 235 13.97 -11.82 -1.73
CA CYS A 235 14.61 -12.67 -0.73
C CYS A 235 14.47 -14.14 -1.15
N VAL A 236 15.35 -14.98 -0.62
CA VAL A 236 15.51 -16.35 -1.10
C VAL A 236 15.11 -17.33 0.00
N SER A 237 13.88 -17.83 -0.09
CA SER A 237 13.43 -18.95 0.72
C SER A 237 14.29 -20.20 0.53
N ILE A 238 14.49 -20.92 1.62
CA ILE A 238 14.76 -22.35 1.65
C ILE A 238 13.41 -23.08 1.33
N PRO A 239 13.41 -24.34 0.84
CA PRO A 239 14.50 -24.92 0.06
C PRO A 239 14.87 -23.99 -1.12
N PHE A 240 16.17 -23.82 -1.35
CA PHE A 240 16.70 -23.01 -2.45
C PHE A 240 16.34 -23.68 -3.78
N GLU A 241 15.21 -23.27 -4.35
CA GLU A 241 14.67 -23.79 -5.60
C GLU A 241 14.81 -22.75 -6.71
N VAL A 242 15.77 -23.00 -7.62
CA VAL A 242 16.08 -22.12 -8.76
C VAL A 242 14.83 -21.73 -9.56
N LYS A 243 13.92 -22.69 -9.78
CA LYS A 243 12.64 -22.45 -10.48
C LYS A 243 11.71 -21.48 -9.73
N SER A 244 11.63 -21.59 -8.40
CA SER A 244 10.83 -20.69 -7.56
C SER A 244 11.38 -19.26 -7.63
N ILE A 245 12.71 -19.11 -7.47
CA ILE A 245 13.40 -17.81 -7.56
C ILE A 245 13.16 -17.16 -8.93
N LEU A 246 13.37 -17.90 -10.04
CA LEU A 246 13.13 -17.40 -11.39
C LEU A 246 11.65 -17.01 -11.63
N SER A 247 10.70 -17.79 -11.11
CA SER A 247 9.27 -17.47 -11.20
C SER A 247 8.93 -16.18 -10.46
N LYS A 248 9.46 -15.98 -9.25
CA LYS A 248 9.24 -14.76 -8.45
C LYS A 248 9.94 -13.53 -9.05
N ILE A 249 11.04 -13.71 -9.79
CA ILE A 249 11.65 -12.64 -10.60
C ILE A 249 10.74 -12.30 -11.79
N LEU A 250 10.20 -13.29 -12.50
CA LEU A 250 9.30 -13.05 -13.64
C LEU A 250 8.00 -12.36 -13.21
N GLU A 251 7.41 -12.75 -12.09
CA GLU A 251 6.24 -12.11 -11.46
C GLU A 251 6.47 -10.62 -11.16
N HIS A 252 7.69 -10.23 -10.76
CA HIS A 252 8.06 -8.83 -10.53
C HIS A 252 8.06 -7.99 -11.81
N LEU A 253 8.41 -8.61 -12.94
CA LEU A 253 8.50 -7.95 -14.24
C LEU A 253 7.14 -7.93 -14.96
N LYS A 254 6.35 -9.00 -14.81
CA LYS A 254 5.03 -9.20 -15.45
C LYS A 254 4.07 -10.02 -14.57
N PRO A 255 3.29 -9.37 -13.70
CA PRO A 255 2.35 -10.04 -12.79
C PRO A 255 1.34 -10.94 -13.52
N GLU A 256 0.89 -10.56 -14.72
CA GLU A 256 -0.08 -11.32 -15.52
C GLU A 256 0.42 -12.70 -16.01
N LYS A 257 1.73 -12.99 -15.87
CA LYS A 257 2.35 -14.26 -16.25
C LYS A 257 2.69 -15.20 -15.08
N ALA A 258 2.38 -14.84 -13.84
CA ALA A 258 2.78 -15.56 -12.63
C ALA A 258 2.32 -17.04 -12.51
N ARG A 259 1.41 -17.50 -13.38
CA ARG A 259 0.86 -18.89 -13.37
C ARG A 259 1.65 -19.91 -14.18
N MET A 260 2.78 -19.55 -14.79
CA MET A 260 3.56 -20.47 -15.63
C MET A 260 4.33 -21.51 -14.79
N GLN A 261 4.13 -22.81 -15.07
CA GLN A 261 4.79 -23.90 -14.36
C GLN A 261 5.99 -24.53 -15.09
N ASP A 262 6.37 -24.06 -16.27
CA ASP A 262 7.48 -24.62 -17.05
C ASP A 262 8.78 -23.80 -16.89
N LYS A 263 9.92 -24.46 -16.60
CA LYS A 263 11.21 -23.79 -16.35
C LYS A 263 11.72 -23.10 -17.62
N ASP A 264 11.57 -23.75 -18.78
CA ASP A 264 12.06 -23.22 -20.06
C ASP A 264 11.23 -22.03 -20.54
N ALA A 265 9.90 -22.07 -20.37
CA ALA A 265 9.03 -20.92 -20.61
C ALA A 265 9.35 -19.72 -19.70
N ILE A 266 9.60 -19.95 -18.40
CA ILE A 266 10.02 -18.89 -17.46
C ILE A 266 11.33 -18.26 -17.92
N ILE A 267 12.35 -19.07 -18.21
CA ILE A 267 13.65 -18.60 -18.69
C ILE A 267 13.49 -17.81 -19.98
N LYS A 268 12.71 -18.31 -20.95
CA LYS A 268 12.46 -17.61 -22.22
C LYS A 268 11.83 -16.22 -22.02
N HIS A 269 10.88 -16.06 -21.10
CA HIS A 269 10.30 -14.74 -20.82
C HIS A 269 11.24 -13.83 -20.04
N LEU A 270 12.05 -14.36 -19.11
CA LEU A 270 13.12 -13.58 -18.49
C LEU A 270 14.16 -13.13 -19.53
N GLN A 271 14.49 -13.97 -20.51
CA GLN A 271 15.35 -13.64 -21.66
C GLN A 271 14.74 -12.58 -22.58
N GLU A 272 13.41 -12.51 -22.71
CA GLU A 272 12.70 -11.47 -23.46
C GLU A 272 12.68 -10.14 -22.68
N ASP A 273 12.39 -10.18 -21.37
CA ASP A 273 12.08 -9.00 -20.56
C ASP A 273 13.29 -8.31 -19.93
N LEU A 274 14.39 -9.02 -19.71
CA LEU A 274 15.68 -8.48 -19.27
C LEU A 274 16.64 -8.19 -20.43
N LYS A 275 16.25 -8.49 -21.67
CA LYS A 275 17.12 -8.40 -22.86
C LYS A 275 17.71 -7.00 -23.04
N GLY A 276 19.04 -6.90 -23.04
CA GLY A 276 19.76 -5.64 -23.30
C GLY A 276 19.57 -4.55 -22.24
N LYS A 277 18.92 -4.86 -21.11
CA LYS A 277 18.75 -3.99 -19.94
C LYS A 277 19.87 -4.23 -18.92
N ARG A 278 20.31 -3.18 -18.21
CA ARG A 278 21.22 -3.32 -17.05
C ARG A 278 20.38 -3.44 -15.78
N TYR A 279 20.35 -4.62 -15.18
CA TYR A 279 19.58 -4.86 -13.96
C TYR A 279 20.47 -4.93 -12.72
N LEU A 280 19.95 -4.44 -11.59
CA LEU A 280 20.44 -4.74 -10.26
C LEU A 280 19.50 -5.77 -9.63
N LEU A 281 19.99 -6.97 -9.37
CA LEU A 281 19.25 -8.01 -8.65
C LEU A 281 19.76 -8.09 -7.21
N VAL A 282 18.90 -7.83 -6.24
CA VAL A 282 19.17 -8.08 -4.82
C VAL A 282 18.55 -9.42 -4.43
N LEU A 283 19.40 -10.36 -4.02
CA LEU A 283 19.03 -11.63 -3.40
C LEU A 283 19.28 -11.52 -1.88
N ASP A 284 18.23 -11.23 -1.12
CA ASP A 284 18.35 -11.03 0.33
C ASP A 284 18.36 -12.36 1.10
N ASP A 285 19.12 -12.40 2.20
CA ASP A 285 19.31 -13.50 3.16
C ASP A 285 19.48 -14.91 2.54
N VAL A 286 20.45 -15.07 1.64
CA VAL A 286 20.76 -16.36 0.97
C VAL A 286 21.52 -17.31 1.91
N TRP A 287 21.01 -18.54 2.06
CA TRP A 287 21.55 -19.57 2.97
C TRP A 287 22.21 -20.79 2.30
N ASN A 288 21.98 -21.01 1.01
CA ASN A 288 22.32 -22.25 0.34
C ASN A 288 23.83 -22.35 0.01
N GLU A 289 24.53 -23.29 0.65
CA GLU A 289 25.97 -23.56 0.41
C GLU A 289 26.24 -24.54 -0.76
N ASP A 290 25.19 -24.96 -1.48
CA ASP A 290 25.28 -25.82 -2.66
C ASP A 290 25.65 -24.98 -3.90
N SER A 291 26.89 -25.14 -4.36
CA SER A 291 27.45 -24.44 -5.51
C SER A 291 26.86 -24.89 -6.85
N GLU A 292 26.38 -26.12 -6.99
CA GLU A 292 25.75 -26.60 -8.23
C GLU A 292 24.41 -25.88 -8.45
N LYS A 293 23.62 -25.68 -7.39
CA LYS A 293 22.37 -24.89 -7.47
C LYS A 293 22.60 -23.41 -7.72
N TRP A 294 23.67 -22.83 -7.15
CA TRP A 294 24.06 -21.46 -7.49
C TRP A 294 24.47 -21.37 -8.96
N ASN A 295 25.24 -22.34 -9.46
CA ASN A 295 25.62 -22.42 -10.86
C ASN A 295 24.43 -22.66 -11.80
N ASP A 296 23.41 -23.44 -11.42
CA ASP A 296 22.15 -23.56 -12.19
C ASP A 296 21.44 -22.20 -12.27
N LEU A 297 21.24 -21.50 -11.14
CA LEU A 297 20.64 -20.15 -11.14
C LEU A 297 21.46 -19.15 -11.98
N MET A 298 22.78 -19.15 -11.84
CA MET A 298 23.66 -18.29 -12.64
C MET A 298 23.61 -18.67 -14.12
N SER A 299 23.61 -19.95 -14.48
CA SER A 299 23.48 -20.38 -15.89
C SER A 299 22.14 -19.96 -16.50
N CYS A 300 21.05 -20.02 -15.72
CA CYS A 300 19.75 -19.52 -16.13
C CYS A 300 19.78 -18.00 -16.38
N LEU A 301 20.40 -17.21 -15.49
CA LEU A 301 20.54 -15.76 -15.65
C LEU A 301 21.55 -15.35 -16.73
N LEU A 302 22.59 -16.14 -16.97
CA LEU A 302 23.60 -15.97 -18.04
C LEU A 302 23.06 -16.38 -19.42
N SER A 303 22.06 -17.25 -19.48
CA SER A 303 21.37 -17.58 -20.74
C SER A 303 20.66 -16.36 -21.37
N VAL A 304 20.42 -15.31 -20.56
CA VAL A 304 20.00 -13.98 -21.03
C VAL A 304 21.17 -13.30 -21.73
N LYS A 305 21.08 -13.17 -23.07
CA LYS A 305 22.07 -12.45 -23.86
C LYS A 305 22.11 -10.96 -23.51
N ASP A 306 23.29 -10.35 -23.58
CA ASP A 306 23.59 -8.94 -23.30
C ASP A 306 23.46 -8.49 -21.82
N THR A 307 23.85 -9.31 -20.84
CA THR A 307 23.93 -8.97 -19.40
C THR A 307 25.09 -8.03 -19.01
N GLN A 308 25.80 -7.44 -19.98
CA GLN A 308 26.97 -6.58 -19.72
C GLN A 308 26.60 -5.34 -18.89
N GLY A 309 27.14 -5.28 -17.67
CA GLY A 309 26.93 -4.19 -16.73
C GLY A 309 25.79 -4.40 -15.73
N SER A 310 25.03 -5.50 -15.81
CA SER A 310 24.16 -5.95 -14.72
C SER A 310 25.00 -6.40 -13.50
N LYS A 311 24.43 -6.31 -12.30
CA LYS A 311 25.11 -6.66 -11.04
C LYS A 311 24.15 -7.40 -10.11
N ILE A 312 24.69 -8.26 -9.25
CA ILE A 312 23.95 -8.90 -8.16
C ILE A 312 24.48 -8.39 -6.81
N ILE A 313 23.58 -8.05 -5.89
CA ILE A 313 23.87 -7.93 -4.46
C ILE A 313 23.25 -9.14 -3.78
N VAL A 314 24.02 -9.83 -2.95
CA VAL A 314 23.53 -10.92 -2.10
C VAL A 314 23.78 -10.55 -0.66
N THR A 315 22.77 -10.62 0.20
CA THR A 315 23.02 -10.59 1.66
C THR A 315 23.01 -12.01 2.21
N THR A 316 23.90 -12.30 3.15
CA THR A 316 24.00 -13.63 3.76
C THR A 316 24.59 -13.56 5.16
N ARG A 317 24.41 -14.65 5.92
CA ARG A 317 25.06 -14.86 7.22
C ARG A 317 26.24 -15.84 7.11
N SER A 318 26.34 -16.58 6.00
CA SER A 318 27.42 -17.54 5.77
C SER A 318 28.53 -16.94 4.92
N VAL A 319 29.74 -16.94 5.48
CA VAL A 319 30.99 -16.64 4.76
C VAL A 319 31.25 -17.66 3.64
N ARG A 320 30.67 -18.87 3.71
CA ARG A 320 30.80 -19.87 2.63
C ARG A 320 29.90 -19.53 1.44
N VAL A 321 28.66 -19.10 1.69
CA VAL A 321 27.79 -18.54 0.63
C VAL A 321 28.48 -17.35 -0.02
N ALA A 322 29.07 -16.45 0.76
CA ALA A 322 29.85 -15.34 0.22
C ALA A 322 30.99 -15.80 -0.71
N LYS A 323 31.74 -16.85 -0.35
CA LYS A 323 32.80 -17.43 -1.21
C LYS A 323 32.29 -18.09 -2.50
N ILE A 324 31.07 -18.63 -2.50
CA ILE A 324 30.44 -19.24 -3.68
C ILE A 324 29.89 -18.16 -4.63
N VAL A 325 29.32 -17.10 -4.06
CA VAL A 325 28.57 -16.07 -4.77
C VAL A 325 29.46 -14.94 -5.29
N HIS A 326 30.47 -14.53 -4.53
CA HIS A 326 31.18 -13.27 -4.72
C HIS A 326 32.19 -13.30 -5.87
N THR A 327 32.05 -12.37 -6.81
CA THR A 327 32.90 -12.25 -8.01
C THR A 327 33.40 -10.82 -8.27
N LEU A 328 33.12 -9.87 -7.37
CA LEU A 328 33.47 -8.44 -7.49
C LEU A 328 34.51 -7.98 -6.47
N SER A 329 35.75 -7.74 -6.91
CA SER A 329 36.91 -7.37 -6.09
C SER A 329 37.48 -8.50 -5.21
N SER A 330 38.60 -8.23 -4.54
CA SER A 330 39.33 -9.22 -3.73
C SER A 330 38.75 -9.46 -2.34
N LYS A 331 37.65 -8.79 -1.94
CA LYS A 331 36.98 -9.01 -0.64
C LYS A 331 35.48 -8.68 -0.69
N TRP A 332 34.66 -9.46 0.01
CA TRP A 332 33.25 -9.17 0.27
C TRP A 332 33.08 -8.10 1.38
N CYS A 333 31.86 -7.56 1.51
CA CYS A 333 31.54 -6.57 2.54
C CYS A 333 31.20 -7.28 3.86
N ASP A 334 32.11 -7.27 4.82
CA ASP A 334 31.85 -7.70 6.20
C ASP A 334 31.14 -6.56 6.95
N LEU A 335 29.89 -6.77 7.39
CA LEU A 335 29.12 -5.77 8.12
C LEU A 335 29.53 -5.72 9.59
N GLU A 336 30.33 -4.72 9.94
CA GLU A 336 30.83 -4.50 11.31
C GLU A 336 29.69 -4.23 12.31
N LYS A 337 29.99 -4.30 13.61
CA LYS A 337 29.07 -3.94 14.70
C LYS A 337 28.91 -2.42 14.82
N LEU A 338 27.78 -1.96 15.34
CA LEU A 338 27.65 -0.56 15.79
C LEU A 338 28.45 -0.34 17.08
N SER A 339 28.85 0.92 17.32
CA SER A 339 29.41 1.32 18.61
C SER A 339 28.33 1.41 19.70
N ASP A 340 28.74 1.33 20.97
CA ASP A 340 27.83 1.42 22.12
C ASP A 340 27.03 2.74 22.13
N ASN A 341 27.64 3.84 21.66
CA ASN A 341 26.95 5.13 21.53
C ASN A 341 25.85 5.08 20.47
N GLN A 342 26.12 4.50 19.30
CA GLN A 342 25.11 4.34 18.24
C GLN A 342 23.98 3.38 18.64
N CYS A 343 24.29 2.35 19.46
CA CYS A 343 23.25 1.53 20.09
C CYS A 343 22.44 2.33 21.13
N TRP A 344 23.08 3.22 21.88
CA TRP A 344 22.40 4.11 22.83
C TRP A 344 21.48 5.10 22.12
N ASP A 345 21.88 5.66 20.99
CA ASP A 345 21.04 6.57 20.19
C ASP A 345 19.76 5.85 19.72
N ILE A 346 19.87 4.62 19.22
CA ILE A 346 18.74 3.75 18.84
C ILE A 346 17.85 3.39 20.05
N LEU A 347 18.44 3.07 21.20
CA LEU A 347 17.73 2.78 22.45
C LEU A 347 16.92 3.99 22.95
N LYS A 348 17.56 5.16 22.97
CA LYS A 348 17.02 6.42 23.49
C LYS A 348 15.88 6.94 22.63
N ASP A 349 16.04 6.92 21.30
CA ASP A 349 15.00 7.21 20.33
C ASP A 349 13.74 6.35 20.57
N ARG A 350 13.92 5.03 20.76
CA ARG A 350 12.81 4.09 20.99
C ARG A 350 12.17 4.21 22.37
N ALA A 351 12.95 4.54 23.40
CA ALA A 351 12.42 4.75 24.75
C ALA A 351 11.62 6.06 24.85
N PHE A 352 11.98 7.11 24.08
CA PHE A 352 11.39 8.46 24.18
C PHE A 352 11.01 9.06 22.81
N PRO A 353 10.01 8.52 22.10
CA PRO A 353 9.71 8.89 20.71
C PRO A 353 9.01 10.25 20.49
N ASN A 354 8.77 11.05 21.55
CA ASN A 354 8.14 12.37 21.44
C ASN A 354 9.18 13.48 21.72
N GLU A 355 9.33 14.44 20.82
CA GLU A 355 10.37 15.50 20.85
C GLU A 355 10.27 16.53 22.00
N SER A 356 9.37 16.34 22.96
CA SER A 356 9.49 16.97 24.28
C SER A 356 10.37 16.08 25.18
N ALA A 357 11.65 15.95 24.82
CA ALA A 357 12.60 15.09 25.53
C ALA A 357 12.66 15.50 27.01
N PRO A 358 12.28 14.64 27.97
CA PRO A 358 12.58 14.90 29.36
C PRO A 358 14.11 14.96 29.51
N THR A 359 14.60 15.87 30.34
CA THR A 359 15.99 15.81 30.81
C THR A 359 16.17 14.51 31.58
N LEU A 360 16.74 13.50 30.91
CA LEU A 360 17.20 12.27 31.53
C LEU A 360 18.07 12.63 32.73
N ASN A 361 17.80 11.99 33.87
CA ASN A 361 18.71 12.12 35.00
C ASN A 361 19.99 11.32 34.76
N GLU A 362 21.06 11.64 35.51
CA GLU A 362 22.38 11.00 35.32
C GLU A 362 22.34 9.47 35.53
N GLU A 363 21.39 8.96 36.33
CA GLU A 363 21.24 7.52 36.58
C GLU A 363 20.55 6.80 35.40
N GLU A 364 19.48 7.38 34.84
CA GLU A 364 18.82 6.90 33.62
C GLU A 364 19.78 6.84 32.45
N GLU A 365 20.56 7.90 32.20
CA GLU A 365 21.52 7.91 31.10
C GLU A 365 22.66 6.91 31.34
N LYS A 366 23.12 6.73 32.58
CA LYS A 366 24.14 5.72 32.94
C LYS A 366 23.63 4.29 32.73
N ILE A 367 22.46 3.95 33.26
CA ILE A 367 21.86 2.61 33.13
C ILE A 367 21.53 2.32 31.66
N GLY A 368 20.97 3.29 30.94
CA GLY A 368 20.69 3.19 29.51
C GLY A 368 21.95 2.95 28.67
N ARG A 369 23.04 3.68 28.92
CA ARG A 369 24.33 3.45 28.25
C ARG A 369 24.98 2.12 28.63
N ASP A 370 24.78 1.62 29.85
CA ASP A 370 25.25 0.29 30.26
C ASP A 370 24.44 -0.84 29.61
N ILE A 371 23.14 -0.64 29.38
CA ILE A 371 22.31 -1.54 28.55
C ILE A 371 22.76 -1.48 27.08
N ALA A 372 23.12 -0.29 26.56
CA ALA A 372 23.64 -0.14 25.20
C ALA A 372 24.93 -0.94 24.96
N LYS A 373 25.89 -0.93 25.90
CA LYS A 373 27.09 -1.77 25.86
C LYS A 373 26.74 -3.27 25.77
N LYS A 374 25.71 -3.70 26.49
CA LYS A 374 25.25 -5.10 26.49
C LYS A 374 24.58 -5.53 25.19
N CYS A 375 24.12 -4.58 24.36
CA CYS A 375 23.63 -4.85 23.01
C CYS A 375 24.72 -5.41 22.07
N GLY A 376 26.01 -5.23 22.40
CA GLY A 376 27.12 -5.77 21.62
C GLY A 376 27.18 -5.26 20.18
N GLY A 377 26.68 -4.04 19.94
CA GLY A 377 26.64 -3.42 18.61
C GLY A 377 25.56 -3.94 17.66
N ILE A 378 24.54 -4.65 18.16
CA ILE A 378 23.46 -5.24 17.34
C ILE A 378 22.22 -4.31 17.32
N PRO A 379 21.87 -3.68 16.17
CA PRO A 379 20.76 -2.72 16.08
C PRO A 379 19.40 -3.28 16.49
N LEU A 380 19.09 -4.53 16.13
CA LEU A 380 17.81 -5.15 16.50
C LEU A 380 17.67 -5.31 18.02
N VAL A 381 18.75 -5.66 18.71
CA VAL A 381 18.78 -5.79 20.17
C VAL A 381 18.53 -4.43 20.82
N ALA A 382 19.17 -3.36 20.32
CA ALA A 382 18.93 -2.00 20.77
C ALA A 382 17.46 -1.55 20.57
N LYS A 383 16.83 -1.85 19.42
CA LYS A 383 15.42 -1.52 19.17
C LYS A 383 14.46 -2.23 20.14
N VAL A 384 14.62 -3.55 20.33
CA VAL A 384 13.76 -4.36 21.21
C VAL A 384 13.86 -3.90 22.66
N LEU A 385 15.08 -3.71 23.17
CA LEU A 385 15.30 -3.24 24.53
C LEU A 385 14.76 -1.82 24.75
N GLY A 386 14.88 -0.93 23.75
CA GLY A 386 14.33 0.43 23.81
C GLY A 386 12.80 0.42 23.92
N GLY A 387 12.14 -0.46 23.17
CA GLY A 387 10.69 -0.71 23.30
C GLY A 387 10.31 -1.25 24.69
N MET A 388 11.07 -2.20 25.25
CA MET A 388 10.85 -2.69 26.62
C MET A 388 11.01 -1.58 27.66
N MET A 389 12.06 -0.77 27.54
CA MET A 389 12.40 0.34 28.44
C MET A 389 11.33 1.43 28.46
N ARG A 390 10.68 1.72 27.33
CA ARG A 390 9.56 2.66 27.21
C ARG A 390 8.40 2.37 28.18
N SER A 391 8.20 1.10 28.55
CA SER A 391 7.10 0.64 29.42
C SER A 391 7.47 0.52 30.90
N LYS A 392 8.69 0.93 31.29
CA LYS A 392 9.29 0.66 32.60
C LYS A 392 9.96 1.88 33.21
N GLU A 393 9.80 2.02 34.53
CA GLU A 393 10.59 2.94 35.36
C GLU A 393 12.03 2.42 35.56
N ILE A 394 12.89 3.23 36.17
CA ILE A 394 14.35 3.01 36.27
C ILE A 394 14.73 1.67 36.93
N ASP A 395 13.99 1.19 37.93
CA ASP A 395 14.23 -0.13 38.52
C ASP A 395 13.91 -1.28 37.55
N GLY A 396 12.92 -1.08 36.67
CA GLY A 396 12.64 -2.01 35.58
C GLY A 396 13.74 -2.03 34.50
N TRP A 397 14.50 -0.94 34.34
CA TRP A 397 15.71 -0.91 33.52
C TRP A 397 16.86 -1.64 34.23
N ARG A 398 16.99 -1.51 35.55
CA ARG A 398 17.97 -2.24 36.37
C ARG A 398 17.78 -3.76 36.26
N VAL A 399 16.54 -4.25 36.25
CA VAL A 399 16.23 -5.68 35.98
C VAL A 399 16.72 -6.13 34.59
N ILE A 400 16.56 -5.31 33.55
CA ILE A 400 17.11 -5.59 32.21
C ILE A 400 18.64 -5.61 32.25
N GLN A 401 19.25 -4.64 32.94
CA GLN A 401 20.70 -4.53 33.11
C GLN A 401 21.30 -5.75 33.83
N GLU A 402 20.67 -6.23 34.91
CA GLU A 402 21.18 -7.31 35.77
C GLU A 402 20.84 -8.73 35.28
N SER A 403 20.03 -8.86 34.22
CA SER A 403 19.57 -10.15 33.69
C SER A 403 20.71 -11.13 33.32
N THR A 404 20.53 -12.41 33.63
CA THR A 404 21.55 -13.46 33.40
C THR A 404 21.77 -13.79 31.92
N ILE A 405 20.89 -13.34 31.02
CA ILE A 405 21.00 -13.56 29.56
C ILE A 405 22.28 -12.98 28.95
N TRP A 406 22.89 -11.98 29.61
CA TRP A 406 24.10 -11.30 29.13
C TRP A 406 25.37 -12.16 29.23
N ASN A 407 25.34 -13.22 30.03
CA ASN A 407 26.49 -14.09 30.31
C ASN A 407 26.68 -15.22 29.29
N LEU A 408 25.91 -15.23 28.19
CA LEU A 408 25.99 -16.26 27.17
C LEU A 408 27.18 -16.03 26.20
N PRO A 409 27.97 -17.08 25.88
CA PRO A 409 29.22 -16.96 25.12
C PRO A 409 29.03 -16.80 23.60
N GLU A 410 27.85 -17.09 23.05
CA GLU A 410 27.56 -16.99 21.62
C GLU A 410 26.58 -15.86 21.31
N GLU A 411 26.86 -15.10 20.24
CA GLU A 411 26.18 -13.84 19.97
C GLU A 411 24.80 -14.01 19.31
N GLU A 412 24.59 -15.04 18.49
CA GLU A 412 23.25 -15.36 17.95
C GLU A 412 22.31 -15.87 19.07
N LYS A 413 22.84 -16.66 20.02
CA LYS A 413 22.11 -17.05 21.26
C LYS A 413 21.72 -15.83 22.10
N ARG A 414 22.51 -14.74 22.08
CA ARG A 414 22.16 -13.48 22.76
C ARG A 414 20.95 -12.79 22.13
N ILE A 415 20.84 -12.72 20.80
CA ILE A 415 19.67 -12.12 20.12
C ILE A 415 18.41 -12.90 20.46
N SER A 416 18.46 -14.23 20.32
CA SER A 416 17.34 -15.12 20.69
C SER A 416 16.97 -14.95 22.16
N SER A 417 17.95 -14.84 23.06
CA SER A 417 17.71 -14.64 24.51
C SER A 417 17.14 -13.25 24.85
N VAL A 418 17.47 -12.20 24.12
CA VAL A 418 16.86 -10.86 24.30
C VAL A 418 15.43 -10.83 23.80
N LEU A 419 15.17 -11.39 22.62
CA LEU A 419 13.79 -11.53 22.11
C LEU A 419 12.95 -12.39 23.07
N LYS A 420 13.51 -13.48 23.57
CA LYS A 420 12.89 -14.31 24.59
C LYS A 420 12.66 -13.55 25.90
N LEU A 421 13.62 -12.76 26.40
CA LEU A 421 13.41 -11.92 27.58
C LEU A 421 12.26 -10.94 27.37
N SER A 422 12.19 -10.28 26.20
CA SER A 422 11.07 -9.40 25.86
C SER A 422 9.72 -10.14 25.90
N PHE A 423 9.67 -11.39 25.41
CA PHE A 423 8.47 -12.22 25.46
C PHE A 423 8.14 -12.70 26.88
N ASP A 424 9.16 -13.05 27.67
CA ASP A 424 9.01 -13.51 29.05
C ASP A 424 8.48 -12.38 29.96
N GLU A 425 8.84 -11.13 29.67
CA GLU A 425 8.36 -9.91 30.34
C GLU A 425 6.92 -9.49 29.96
N LEU A 426 6.27 -10.12 28.96
CA LEU A 426 4.87 -9.84 28.64
C LEU A 426 3.95 -10.26 29.80
N LYS A 427 3.35 -9.26 30.48
CA LYS A 427 2.59 -9.44 31.73
C LYS A 427 1.38 -10.38 31.65
N SER A 428 0.76 -10.52 30.47
CA SER A 428 -0.45 -11.35 30.28
C SER A 428 -0.11 -12.70 29.63
N PRO A 429 -0.45 -13.84 30.26
CA PRO A 429 -0.34 -15.17 29.64
C PRO A 429 -1.14 -15.25 28.32
N THR A 430 -2.29 -14.60 28.28
CA THR A 430 -3.17 -14.53 27.11
C THR A 430 -2.55 -13.74 25.97
N LEU A 431 -1.83 -12.65 26.28
CA LEU A 431 -1.03 -11.90 25.30
C LEU A 431 0.11 -12.75 24.73
N LYS A 432 0.78 -13.56 25.56
CA LYS A 432 1.78 -14.55 25.10
C LYS A 432 1.17 -15.60 24.16
N GLN A 433 -0.09 -16.00 24.36
CA GLN A 433 -0.81 -16.87 23.42
C GLN A 433 -1.15 -16.16 22.10
N CYS A 434 -1.55 -14.89 22.15
CA CYS A 434 -1.80 -14.07 20.96
C CYS A 434 -0.52 -13.90 20.11
N PHE A 435 0.61 -13.62 20.75
CA PHE A 435 1.94 -13.63 20.13
C PHE A 435 2.27 -15.00 19.50
N ALA A 436 2.13 -16.09 20.26
CA ALA A 436 2.36 -17.44 19.74
C ALA A 436 1.39 -17.84 18.60
N CYS A 437 0.24 -17.17 18.45
CA CYS A 437 -0.65 -17.33 17.29
C CYS A 437 -0.12 -16.65 16.02
N CYS A 438 0.78 -15.68 16.13
CA CYS A 438 1.36 -14.99 14.97
C CYS A 438 2.26 -15.91 14.13
N SER A 439 2.70 -17.05 14.68
CA SER A 439 3.42 -18.09 13.92
C SER A 439 2.60 -18.74 12.79
N MET A 440 1.29 -18.50 12.73
CA MET A 440 0.41 -19.01 11.66
C MET A 440 0.55 -18.26 10.33
N PHE A 441 1.04 -17.02 10.35
CA PHE A 441 1.27 -16.23 9.14
C PHE A 441 2.57 -16.66 8.46
N ILE A 442 2.66 -16.47 7.15
CA ILE A 442 3.94 -16.59 6.44
C ILE A 442 4.88 -15.49 6.96
N LYS A 443 6.16 -15.83 7.10
CA LYS A 443 7.21 -14.88 7.48
C LYS A 443 7.27 -13.67 6.57
N ASP A 444 7.53 -12.50 7.15
CA ASP A 444 7.58 -11.21 6.45
C ASP A 444 6.35 -10.85 5.59
N SER A 445 5.25 -11.61 5.70
CA SER A 445 3.97 -11.26 5.07
C SER A 445 3.32 -10.06 5.76
N GLU A 446 2.51 -9.31 5.01
CA GLU A 446 1.71 -8.24 5.60
C GLU A 446 0.52 -8.82 6.36
N ILE A 447 0.49 -8.53 7.65
CA ILE A 447 -0.58 -8.93 8.56
C ILE A 447 -1.57 -7.78 8.61
N GLU A 448 -2.78 -7.97 8.08
CA GLU A 448 -3.88 -7.02 8.24
C GLU A 448 -4.27 -6.95 9.73
N HIS A 449 -4.33 -5.73 10.27
CA HIS A 449 -4.62 -5.46 11.68
C HIS A 449 -5.92 -6.14 12.16
N ASP A 450 -7.01 -5.88 11.44
CA ASP A 450 -8.32 -6.45 11.73
C ASP A 450 -8.35 -7.98 11.57
N ASP A 451 -7.53 -8.55 10.68
CA ASP A 451 -7.46 -10.00 10.46
C ASP A 451 -6.85 -10.69 11.67
N LEU A 452 -5.70 -10.18 12.13
CA LEU A 452 -5.00 -10.69 13.32
C LEU A 452 -5.89 -10.69 14.56
N ILE A 453 -6.59 -9.58 14.83
CA ILE A 453 -7.51 -9.48 15.98
C ILE A 453 -8.67 -10.45 15.83
N GLN A 454 -9.28 -10.55 14.64
CA GLN A 454 -10.38 -11.48 14.37
C GLN A 454 -9.95 -12.95 14.47
N LEU A 455 -8.70 -13.27 14.16
CA LEU A 455 -8.11 -14.59 14.35
C LEU A 455 -7.89 -14.88 15.84
N TRP A 456 -7.42 -13.92 16.66
CA TRP A 456 -7.34 -14.08 18.11
C TRP A 456 -8.73 -14.27 18.75
N MET A 457 -9.75 -13.53 18.29
CA MET A 457 -11.16 -13.74 18.69
C MET A 457 -11.63 -15.15 18.35
N ALA A 458 -11.35 -15.63 17.13
CA ALA A 458 -11.82 -16.92 16.63
C ALA A 458 -11.17 -18.14 17.31
N GLN A 459 -9.92 -18.01 17.75
CA GLN A 459 -9.28 -18.98 18.65
C GLN A 459 -9.90 -18.95 20.06
N GLY A 460 -10.57 -17.85 20.40
CA GLY A 460 -11.07 -17.55 21.74
C GLY A 460 -9.93 -17.24 22.70
N LEU A 461 -9.03 -16.34 22.28
CA LEU A 461 -7.95 -15.79 23.11
C LEU A 461 -8.31 -14.42 23.71
N LEU A 462 -9.35 -13.75 23.23
CA LEU A 462 -9.73 -12.43 23.75
C LEU A 462 -10.93 -12.58 24.69
N HIS A 463 -10.72 -12.23 25.95
CA HIS A 463 -11.72 -12.30 27.02
C HIS A 463 -11.71 -10.98 27.82
N PRO A 464 -12.88 -10.41 28.17
CA PRO A 464 -12.96 -9.31 29.12
C PRO A 464 -12.37 -9.72 30.47
N SER A 465 -11.68 -8.80 31.15
CA SER A 465 -11.16 -9.06 32.49
C SER A 465 -12.32 -9.13 33.49
N PRO A 466 -12.34 -10.05 34.48
CA PRO A 466 -13.36 -10.08 35.53
C PRO A 466 -13.40 -8.77 36.37
N ASN A 467 -12.36 -7.94 36.31
CA ASN A 467 -12.31 -6.64 36.97
C ASN A 467 -12.70 -5.46 36.06
N ASN A 468 -13.01 -5.69 34.78
CA ASN A 468 -13.36 -4.66 33.79
C ASN A 468 -14.34 -5.25 32.76
N SER A 469 -15.60 -5.34 33.14
CA SER A 469 -16.70 -5.97 32.37
C SER A 469 -17.06 -5.25 31.06
N ASP A 470 -16.62 -4.00 30.92
CA ASP A 470 -17.18 -3.07 29.93
C ASP A 470 -16.37 -3.00 28.63
N LEU A 471 -15.19 -3.64 28.58
CA LEU A 471 -14.31 -3.65 27.40
C LEU A 471 -14.67 -4.78 26.42
N GLU A 472 -14.82 -4.44 25.14
CA GLU A 472 -15.11 -5.43 24.08
C GLU A 472 -13.87 -6.24 23.67
N MET A 473 -14.09 -7.44 23.11
CA MET A 473 -13.00 -8.31 22.63
C MET A 473 -12.08 -7.61 21.62
N GLU A 474 -12.61 -6.81 20.71
CA GLU A 474 -11.84 -6.03 19.74
C GLU A 474 -10.98 -4.96 20.42
N GLU A 475 -11.43 -4.39 21.54
CA GLU A 475 -10.68 -3.37 22.29
C GLU A 475 -9.54 -4.00 23.07
N VAL A 476 -9.78 -5.18 23.69
CA VAL A 476 -8.73 -6.02 24.27
C VAL A 476 -7.73 -6.44 23.19
N GLY A 477 -8.20 -6.79 21.99
CA GLY A 477 -7.37 -7.10 20.83
C GLY A 477 -6.50 -5.92 20.40
N ASN A 478 -7.07 -4.72 20.29
CA ASN A 478 -6.33 -3.48 19.98
C ASN A 478 -5.27 -3.18 21.05
N GLN A 479 -5.60 -3.34 22.35
CA GLN A 479 -4.65 -3.18 23.44
C GLN A 479 -3.49 -4.19 23.33
N TYR A 480 -3.80 -5.45 23.05
CA TYR A 480 -2.79 -6.51 22.88
C TYR A 480 -1.91 -6.26 21.65
N PHE A 481 -2.50 -5.82 20.54
CA PHE A 481 -1.77 -5.40 19.34
C PHE A 481 -0.81 -4.24 19.65
N ASN A 482 -1.30 -3.19 20.32
CA ASN A 482 -0.50 -2.02 20.69
C ASN A 482 0.65 -2.41 21.62
N ILE A 483 0.45 -3.26 22.63
CA ILE A 483 1.54 -3.73 23.50
C ILE A 483 2.62 -4.49 22.70
N LEU A 484 2.24 -5.32 21.74
CA LEU A 484 3.19 -6.04 20.89
C LEU A 484 3.95 -5.09 19.93
N LEU A 485 3.27 -4.07 19.41
CA LEU A 485 3.89 -2.98 18.63
C LEU A 485 4.87 -2.16 19.47
N GLU A 486 4.51 -1.77 20.70
CA GLU A 486 5.35 -0.99 21.61
C GLU A 486 6.64 -1.74 22.00
N ASN A 487 6.54 -3.07 22.18
CA ASN A 487 7.69 -3.94 22.43
C ASN A 487 8.47 -4.34 21.15
N SER A 488 8.17 -3.71 20.01
CA SER A 488 8.83 -3.97 18.71
C SER A 488 8.69 -5.41 18.19
N PHE A 489 7.66 -6.16 18.63
CA PHE A 489 7.31 -7.46 18.05
C PHE A 489 6.54 -7.32 16.73
N PHE A 490 5.70 -6.28 16.64
CA PHE A 490 5.25 -5.76 15.36
C PHE A 490 6.06 -4.52 14.98
N GLN A 491 6.27 -4.38 13.69
CA GLN A 491 6.88 -3.22 13.06
C GLN A 491 6.02 -2.85 11.84
N ASP A 492 6.57 -2.01 10.97
CA ASP A 492 6.17 -1.98 9.56
C ASP A 492 4.76 -1.48 9.23
N LEU A 493 4.18 -0.66 10.11
CA LEU A 493 2.82 -0.14 9.98
C LEU A 493 2.57 0.61 8.67
N VAL A 494 1.42 0.34 8.03
CA VAL A 494 0.91 1.12 6.89
C VAL A 494 -0.47 1.66 7.21
N THR A 495 -0.70 2.94 6.91
CA THR A 495 -2.01 3.59 6.92
C THR A 495 -2.42 3.89 5.47
N LEU A 496 -3.57 3.37 5.02
CA LEU A 496 -4.05 3.54 3.64
C LEU A 496 -4.66 4.91 3.34
N ASP A 497 -4.89 5.73 4.37
CA ASP A 497 -5.52 7.05 4.28
C ASP A 497 -4.66 8.04 5.08
N HIS A 498 -4.11 9.06 4.40
CA HIS A 498 -3.33 10.14 5.03
C HIS A 498 -4.12 10.91 6.11
N HIS A 499 -5.44 10.71 6.18
CA HIS A 499 -6.35 11.32 7.13
C HIS A 499 -6.98 10.30 8.12
N SER A 500 -6.45 9.07 8.19
CA SER A 500 -6.81 8.10 9.24
C SER A 500 -5.58 7.71 10.05
N SER A 501 -5.69 7.82 11.38
CA SER A 501 -4.73 7.23 12.33
C SER A 501 -4.95 5.72 12.54
N THR A 502 -5.81 5.09 11.73
CA THR A 502 -6.13 3.66 11.84
C THR A 502 -5.08 2.84 11.10
N ILE A 503 -4.33 2.03 11.87
CA ILE A 503 -3.37 1.06 11.36
C ILE A 503 -4.11 0.04 10.48
N THR A 504 -3.62 -0.19 9.26
CA THR A 504 -4.28 -1.13 8.32
C THR A 504 -3.51 -2.44 8.16
N THR A 505 -2.18 -2.39 8.03
CA THR A 505 -1.30 -3.58 8.04
C THR A 505 -0.07 -3.36 8.92
N CYS A 506 0.55 -4.45 9.36
CA CYS A 506 1.86 -4.48 10.03
C CYS A 506 2.69 -5.67 9.52
N LYS A 507 3.95 -5.78 9.97
CA LYS A 507 4.74 -7.02 9.82
C LYS A 507 5.37 -7.46 11.14
N MET A 508 5.66 -8.75 11.24
CA MET A 508 6.46 -9.34 12.31
C MET A 508 7.83 -9.71 11.73
N HIS A 509 8.91 -9.20 12.33
CA HIS A 509 10.29 -9.47 11.89
C HIS A 509 10.61 -10.97 11.96
N ASP A 510 11.33 -11.52 11.00
CA ASP A 510 11.73 -12.94 10.93
C ASP A 510 12.15 -13.58 12.27
N LEU A 511 13.09 -12.98 13.00
CA LEU A 511 13.56 -13.49 14.30
C LEU A 511 12.51 -13.45 15.42
N VAL A 512 11.52 -12.56 15.30
CA VAL A 512 10.35 -12.51 16.19
C VAL A 512 9.36 -13.61 15.80
N HIS A 513 9.18 -13.86 14.50
CA HIS A 513 8.40 -15.00 14.01
C HIS A 513 9.05 -16.33 14.40
N ASP A 514 10.38 -16.46 14.28
CA ASP A 514 11.17 -17.60 14.76
C ASP A 514 10.90 -17.87 16.24
N LEU A 515 10.85 -16.82 17.08
CA LEU A 515 10.49 -16.95 18.50
C LEU A 515 9.02 -17.35 18.69
N ALA A 516 8.08 -16.76 17.95
CA ALA A 516 6.67 -17.14 18.01
C ALA A 516 6.46 -18.59 17.57
N GLU A 517 7.25 -19.07 16.61
CA GLU A 517 7.26 -20.43 16.12
C GLU A 517 7.92 -21.39 17.13
N ASP A 518 9.05 -21.05 17.76
CA ASP A 518 9.66 -21.85 18.85
C ASP A 518 8.73 -21.95 20.07
N VAL A 519 8.12 -20.84 20.48
CA VAL A 519 7.08 -20.80 21.53
C VAL A 519 5.82 -21.60 21.13
N SER A 520 5.59 -21.83 19.84
CA SER A 520 4.52 -22.70 19.35
C SER A 520 4.95 -24.17 19.15
N LYS A 521 6.21 -24.45 18.79
CA LYS A 521 6.77 -25.78 18.49
C LYS A 521 7.25 -26.51 19.74
N SER A 522 7.77 -25.78 20.73
CA SER A 522 8.14 -26.32 22.05
C SER A 522 6.97 -26.98 22.80
N LYS A 523 5.72 -26.77 22.33
CA LYS A 523 4.49 -27.43 22.80
C LYS A 523 4.26 -28.82 22.20
N THR A 524 4.87 -29.17 21.08
CA THR A 524 4.68 -30.46 20.39
C THR A 524 5.97 -30.96 19.74
N LYS A 525 6.78 -31.74 20.49
CA LYS A 525 8.00 -32.36 19.95
C LYS A 525 7.77 -33.60 19.07
N ASP A 526 6.55 -34.16 19.07
CA ASP A 526 6.17 -35.20 18.12
C ASP A 526 5.57 -34.61 16.84
N SER A 527 6.15 -35.00 15.69
CA SER A 527 5.69 -34.62 14.34
C SER A 527 4.30 -35.16 13.96
N ASN A 528 3.66 -35.90 14.88
CA ASN A 528 2.35 -36.53 14.71
C ASN A 528 1.19 -35.77 15.36
N GLU A 529 1.36 -34.51 15.80
CA GLU A 529 0.32 -33.72 16.50
C GLU A 529 0.08 -32.31 15.94
N ILE A 530 0.01 -32.17 14.62
CA ILE A 530 -0.21 -30.86 13.95
C ILE A 530 -1.62 -30.30 14.24
N ARG A 531 -1.77 -29.48 15.30
CA ARG A 531 -3.03 -28.78 15.65
C ARG A 531 -3.30 -27.50 14.84
N ARG A 532 -2.28 -26.95 14.18
CA ARG A 532 -2.33 -25.80 13.27
C ARG A 532 -1.68 -26.18 11.96
N VAL A 533 -2.38 -26.09 10.83
CA VAL A 533 -1.77 -26.24 9.51
C VAL A 533 -1.34 -24.85 9.04
N PRO A 534 -0.04 -24.57 8.83
CA PRO A 534 0.42 -23.30 8.27
C PRO A 534 -0.17 -23.07 6.87
N GLN A 535 -0.01 -21.85 6.34
CA GLN A 535 -0.35 -21.51 4.97
C GLN A 535 0.56 -22.26 3.98
N ILE A 536 0.16 -23.49 3.60
CA ILE A 536 0.95 -24.41 2.78
C ILE A 536 0.22 -24.67 1.47
N SER A 537 0.83 -24.21 0.37
CA SER A 537 0.29 -24.33 -1.00
C SER A 537 0.38 -25.74 -1.60
N ASN A 538 1.16 -26.66 -1.02
CA ASN A 538 1.62 -27.88 -1.69
C ASN A 538 1.33 -29.22 -0.95
N ILE A 539 0.54 -29.25 0.13
CA ILE A 539 0.15 -30.52 0.78
C ILE A 539 -1.20 -31.00 0.25
N LYS A 540 -1.18 -32.14 -0.45
CA LYS A 540 -2.39 -32.92 -0.72
C LYS A 540 -3.06 -33.30 0.61
N LEU A 541 -4.30 -32.85 0.81
CA LEU A 541 -5.12 -33.13 2.01
C LEU A 541 -5.29 -34.63 2.34
N GLU A 542 -4.99 -35.52 1.40
CA GLU A 542 -4.99 -36.98 1.57
C GLU A 542 -3.87 -37.48 2.50
N GLY A 543 -2.81 -36.69 2.72
CA GLY A 543 -1.65 -37.06 3.55
C GLY A 543 -1.83 -36.90 5.07
N ILE A 544 -2.90 -36.27 5.56
CA ILE A 544 -3.08 -36.01 7.00
C ILE A 544 -3.47 -37.30 7.73
N PRO A 545 -2.70 -37.77 8.74
CA PRO A 545 -3.04 -38.96 9.51
C PRO A 545 -4.43 -38.88 10.16
N LYS A 546 -5.25 -39.92 9.99
CA LYS A 546 -6.66 -39.97 10.46
C LYS A 546 -6.84 -39.64 11.96
N GLY A 547 -5.80 -39.86 12.77
CA GLY A 547 -5.80 -39.52 14.20
C GLY A 547 -5.73 -38.03 14.50
N ILE A 548 -5.15 -37.20 13.63
CA ILE A 548 -4.89 -35.76 13.90
C ILE A 548 -6.07 -34.90 13.45
N VAL A 549 -6.82 -35.33 12.43
CA VAL A 549 -7.84 -34.55 11.72
C VAL A 549 -8.89 -33.90 12.64
N HIS A 550 -9.21 -34.49 13.79
CA HIS A 550 -10.17 -33.93 14.74
C HIS A 550 -9.57 -32.84 15.67
N LYS A 551 -8.24 -32.82 15.87
CA LYS A 551 -7.51 -31.87 16.71
C LYS A 551 -7.15 -30.55 16.00
N VAL A 552 -7.35 -30.45 14.68
CA VAL A 552 -7.01 -29.25 13.89
C VAL A 552 -8.00 -28.13 14.16
N ARG A 553 -7.53 -27.00 14.71
CA ARG A 553 -8.35 -25.83 15.04
C ARG A 553 -8.27 -24.70 14.01
N SER A 554 -7.23 -24.69 13.17
CA SER A 554 -7.06 -23.68 12.12
C SER A 554 -6.46 -24.28 10.85
N MET A 555 -7.01 -23.86 9.71
CA MET A 555 -6.62 -24.38 8.40
C MET A 555 -6.69 -23.29 7.34
N PHE A 556 -5.58 -23.13 6.61
CA PHE A 556 -5.39 -22.20 5.50
C PHE A 556 -5.24 -23.07 4.24
N VAL A 557 -6.19 -23.00 3.31
CA VAL A 557 -6.28 -23.97 2.20
C VAL A 557 -6.12 -23.31 0.85
N GLY A 558 -5.14 -23.81 0.10
CA GLY A 558 -4.97 -23.55 -1.33
C GLY A 558 -5.92 -24.36 -2.20
N GLU A 559 -5.93 -25.69 -2.06
CA GLU A 559 -6.50 -26.67 -3.00
C GLU A 559 -8.01 -26.97 -2.86
N VAL A 560 -8.57 -27.82 -3.74
CA VAL A 560 -9.98 -28.27 -3.68
C VAL A 560 -10.22 -29.25 -2.52
N PHE A 561 -11.06 -28.88 -1.55
CA PHE A 561 -11.16 -29.54 -0.23
C PHE A 561 -12.49 -30.27 0.07
N GLY A 562 -13.47 -30.24 -0.84
CA GLY A 562 -14.90 -30.38 -0.49
C GLY A 562 -15.33 -31.66 0.27
N ASN A 563 -14.72 -32.79 -0.05
CA ASN A 563 -15.04 -34.11 0.53
C ASN A 563 -14.41 -34.37 1.91
N ILE A 564 -13.46 -33.52 2.34
CA ILE A 564 -12.64 -33.77 3.54
C ILE A 564 -13.09 -32.89 4.71
N LEU A 565 -13.66 -31.70 4.46
CA LEU A 565 -14.15 -30.77 5.49
C LEU A 565 -14.93 -31.42 6.67
N PRO A 566 -15.92 -32.31 6.48
CA PRO A 566 -16.69 -32.91 7.59
C PRO A 566 -15.86 -33.68 8.64
N LYS A 567 -14.59 -33.99 8.34
CA LYS A 567 -13.70 -34.71 9.25
C LYS A 567 -13.08 -33.77 10.30
N PHE A 568 -12.87 -32.50 9.98
CA PHE A 568 -12.24 -31.49 10.84
C PHE A 568 -13.24 -30.88 11.83
N LYS A 569 -13.76 -31.68 12.75
CA LYS A 569 -14.87 -31.26 13.62
C LYS A 569 -14.51 -30.07 14.52
N GLY A 570 -13.30 -30.05 15.09
CA GLY A 570 -12.78 -28.99 15.97
C GLY A 570 -12.38 -27.66 15.28
N LEU A 571 -12.63 -27.51 13.97
CA LEU A 571 -12.14 -26.35 13.22
C LEU A 571 -12.84 -25.04 13.61
N ARG A 572 -12.04 -24.01 13.95
CA ARG A 572 -12.49 -22.67 14.36
C ARG A 572 -12.17 -21.59 13.32
N VAL A 573 -11.06 -21.76 12.61
CA VAL A 573 -10.59 -20.85 11.55
C VAL A 573 -10.48 -21.61 10.24
N LEU A 574 -11.16 -21.13 9.20
CA LEU A 574 -10.99 -21.57 7.82
C LEU A 574 -10.70 -20.34 6.93
N LYS A 575 -9.52 -20.30 6.33
CA LYS A 575 -9.15 -19.30 5.32
C LYS A 575 -8.90 -20.00 3.99
N LEU A 576 -9.64 -19.62 2.96
CA LEU A 576 -9.56 -20.18 1.61
C LEU A 576 -8.86 -19.18 0.69
N GLN A 577 -7.88 -19.65 -0.08
CA GLN A 577 -7.08 -18.82 -0.98
C GLN A 577 -6.72 -19.61 -2.25
N GLY A 578 -7.37 -19.31 -3.36
CA GLY A 578 -7.09 -19.94 -4.65
C GLY A 578 -8.16 -19.64 -5.70
N ASP A 579 -7.74 -19.13 -6.85
CA ASP A 579 -8.60 -18.74 -7.98
C ASP A 579 -9.33 -19.91 -8.67
N PHE A 580 -9.12 -21.15 -8.22
CA PHE A 580 -9.79 -22.36 -8.72
C PHE A 580 -10.80 -22.93 -7.71
N ILE A 581 -11.04 -22.23 -6.59
CA ILE A 581 -12.12 -22.55 -5.65
C ILE A 581 -13.38 -21.81 -6.11
N ASP A 582 -14.21 -22.47 -6.92
CA ASP A 582 -15.43 -21.90 -7.52
C ASP A 582 -16.69 -22.09 -6.66
N GLU A 583 -16.68 -23.03 -5.70
CA GLU A 583 -17.85 -23.38 -4.87
C GLU A 583 -17.46 -23.70 -3.41
N LEU A 584 -18.30 -23.24 -2.47
CA LEU A 584 -18.23 -23.67 -1.07
C LEU A 584 -19.25 -24.81 -0.83
N PRO A 585 -18.81 -25.99 -0.36
CA PRO A 585 -19.65 -27.18 -0.36
C PRO A 585 -20.68 -27.15 0.78
N ASN A 586 -21.84 -27.79 0.54
CA ASN A 586 -22.90 -27.99 1.54
C ASN A 586 -22.44 -28.71 2.83
N SER A 587 -21.25 -29.32 2.85
CA SER A 587 -20.60 -29.85 4.05
C SER A 587 -20.19 -28.79 5.06
N ILE A 588 -20.04 -27.51 4.68
CA ILE A 588 -19.52 -26.45 5.57
C ILE A 588 -20.37 -26.28 6.84
N GLY A 589 -21.70 -26.34 6.74
CA GLY A 589 -22.62 -26.28 7.90
C GLY A 589 -22.55 -27.46 8.88
N LYS A 590 -21.60 -28.39 8.73
CA LYS A 590 -21.23 -29.40 9.73
C LYS A 590 -20.12 -28.93 10.67
N LEU A 591 -19.42 -27.83 10.36
CA LEU A 591 -18.34 -27.25 11.16
C LEU A 591 -18.89 -26.36 12.28
N LYS A 592 -19.49 -26.98 13.29
CA LYS A 592 -20.18 -26.28 14.39
C LYS A 592 -19.31 -25.28 15.16
N HIS A 593 -18.02 -25.54 15.26
CA HIS A 593 -17.08 -24.75 16.05
C HIS A 593 -16.49 -23.57 15.26
N LEU A 594 -16.83 -23.42 13.97
CA LEU A 594 -16.26 -22.39 13.10
C LEU A 594 -16.63 -20.98 13.58
N ARG A 595 -15.61 -20.17 13.85
CA ARG A 595 -15.69 -18.77 14.31
C ARG A 595 -15.25 -17.77 13.25
N TYR A 596 -14.32 -18.16 12.40
CA TYR A 596 -13.79 -17.33 11.31
C TYR A 596 -13.85 -18.09 9.99
N LEU A 597 -14.44 -17.45 8.97
CA LEU A 597 -14.44 -17.90 7.59
C LEU A 597 -14.00 -16.75 6.68
N ASP A 598 -12.92 -16.96 5.94
CA ASP A 598 -12.50 -16.05 4.87
C ASP A 598 -12.42 -16.80 3.55
N ILE A 599 -13.13 -16.27 2.56
CA ILE A 599 -13.22 -16.76 1.20
C ILE A 599 -12.90 -15.67 0.17
N SER A 600 -12.37 -14.53 0.62
CA SER A 600 -12.17 -13.32 -0.21
C SER A 600 -11.23 -13.53 -1.40
N ALA A 601 -10.29 -14.47 -1.30
CA ALA A 601 -9.33 -14.80 -2.35
C ALA A 601 -9.73 -16.09 -3.10
N THR A 602 -11.00 -16.18 -3.53
CA THR A 602 -11.54 -17.35 -4.27
C THR A 602 -12.38 -16.88 -5.46
N ASN A 603 -13.01 -17.81 -6.17
CA ASN A 603 -14.00 -17.53 -7.22
C ASN A 603 -15.43 -17.98 -6.83
N ILE A 604 -15.72 -18.10 -5.52
CA ILE A 604 -17.02 -18.59 -5.02
C ILE A 604 -18.15 -17.61 -5.38
N LYS A 605 -19.13 -18.08 -6.16
CA LYS A 605 -20.28 -17.26 -6.63
C LYS A 605 -21.57 -17.42 -5.83
N LYS A 606 -21.69 -18.47 -5.02
CA LYS A 606 -22.89 -18.77 -4.21
C LYS A 606 -22.49 -19.35 -2.87
N LEU A 607 -23.16 -18.92 -1.81
CA LEU A 607 -23.05 -19.57 -0.51
C LEU A 607 -24.01 -20.77 -0.45
N PRO A 608 -23.59 -21.93 0.10
CA PRO A 608 -24.46 -23.06 0.32
C PRO A 608 -25.49 -22.73 1.42
N GLN A 609 -26.73 -23.19 1.29
CA GLN A 609 -27.77 -23.01 2.32
C GLN A 609 -27.33 -23.51 3.72
N SER A 610 -26.37 -24.45 3.78
CA SER A 610 -25.82 -24.91 5.06
C SER A 610 -24.98 -23.86 5.81
N ILE A 611 -24.60 -22.73 5.19
CA ILE A 611 -23.87 -21.63 5.83
C ILE A 611 -24.62 -21.07 7.04
N GLY A 612 -25.96 -20.94 6.95
CA GLY A 612 -26.82 -20.46 8.04
C GLY A 612 -26.94 -21.41 9.23
N LYS A 613 -26.17 -22.50 9.26
CA LYS A 613 -26.00 -23.41 10.41
C LYS A 613 -24.73 -23.12 11.20
N LEU A 614 -23.92 -22.14 10.79
CA LEU A 614 -22.71 -21.72 11.49
C LEU A 614 -23.04 -20.69 12.59
N TYR A 615 -23.94 -21.04 13.52
CA TYR A 615 -24.45 -20.10 14.57
C TYR A 615 -23.35 -19.48 15.45
N ASN A 616 -22.19 -20.13 15.49
CA ASN A 616 -21.01 -19.69 16.21
C ASN A 616 -20.13 -18.67 15.43
N LEU A 617 -20.37 -18.45 14.14
CA LEU A 617 -19.51 -17.62 13.29
C LEU A 617 -19.48 -16.16 13.76
N GLN A 618 -18.29 -15.64 14.00
CA GLN A 618 -18.02 -14.27 14.46
C GLN A 618 -17.52 -13.38 13.31
N THR A 619 -16.74 -13.94 12.39
CA THR A 619 -16.15 -13.21 11.26
C THR A 619 -16.43 -13.93 9.94
N LEU A 620 -16.99 -13.20 8.98
CA LEU A 620 -17.20 -13.65 7.60
C LEU A 620 -16.59 -12.64 6.62
N ARG A 621 -15.53 -13.06 5.92
CA ARG A 621 -14.79 -12.25 4.94
C ARG A 621 -15.01 -12.81 3.54
N MET A 622 -15.58 -11.98 2.67
CA MET A 622 -15.95 -12.31 1.29
C MET A 622 -15.69 -11.10 0.39
N ARG A 623 -14.55 -10.42 0.60
CA ARG A 623 -14.14 -9.27 -0.23
C ARG A 623 -13.94 -9.75 -1.67
N TYR A 624 -14.20 -8.87 -2.64
CA TYR A 624 -14.06 -9.11 -4.09
C TYR A 624 -14.97 -10.19 -4.72
N LEU A 625 -15.90 -10.77 -3.97
CA LEU A 625 -16.87 -11.75 -4.49
C LEU A 625 -18.23 -11.14 -4.80
N ARG A 626 -18.91 -11.68 -5.82
CA ARG A 626 -20.33 -11.45 -6.13
C ARG A 626 -21.14 -12.67 -5.74
N PHE A 627 -22.23 -12.48 -5.01
CA PHE A 627 -23.11 -13.56 -4.56
C PHE A 627 -24.53 -13.33 -5.04
N GLU A 628 -25.24 -14.40 -5.36
CA GLU A 628 -26.70 -14.36 -5.36
C GLU A 628 -27.24 -14.33 -3.91
N ASP A 629 -28.31 -13.56 -3.70
CA ASP A 629 -28.95 -13.20 -2.42
C ASP A 629 -28.81 -14.23 -1.27
N PRO A 630 -27.87 -14.03 -0.32
CA PRO A 630 -27.53 -15.02 0.69
C PRO A 630 -28.43 -14.89 1.94
N LYS A 631 -29.71 -15.26 1.79
CA LYS A 631 -30.76 -15.18 2.83
C LYS A 631 -30.38 -15.89 4.14
N GLU A 632 -29.54 -16.92 4.07
CA GLU A 632 -29.11 -17.71 5.22
C GLU A 632 -28.19 -16.94 6.18
N LEU A 633 -27.62 -15.80 5.78
CA LEU A 633 -26.77 -14.98 6.67
C LEU A 633 -27.54 -14.40 7.86
N GLN A 634 -28.86 -14.19 7.74
CA GLN A 634 -29.72 -13.70 8.84
C GLN A 634 -29.72 -14.63 10.07
N ASN A 635 -29.26 -15.88 9.92
CA ASN A 635 -29.21 -16.89 10.97
C ASN A 635 -27.89 -16.85 11.78
N LEU A 636 -26.89 -16.06 11.34
CA LEU A 636 -25.56 -15.99 11.96
C LEU A 636 -25.54 -15.02 13.15
N ILE A 637 -26.40 -15.22 14.14
CA ILE A 637 -26.68 -14.25 15.22
C ILE A 637 -25.48 -13.78 16.05
N ASN A 638 -24.36 -14.52 16.04
CA ASN A 638 -23.10 -14.14 16.70
C ASN A 638 -22.11 -13.39 15.80
N LEU A 639 -22.47 -13.08 14.55
CA LEU A 639 -21.58 -12.41 13.61
C LEU A 639 -21.28 -10.98 14.10
N ARG A 640 -19.99 -10.68 14.27
CA ARG A 640 -19.45 -9.39 14.71
C ARG A 640 -18.84 -8.61 13.54
N HIS A 641 -18.23 -9.31 12.59
CA HIS A 641 -17.61 -8.68 11.42
C HIS A 641 -18.06 -9.37 10.14
N ILE A 642 -18.52 -8.55 9.19
CA ILE A 642 -18.84 -8.99 7.85
C ILE A 642 -18.17 -8.07 6.83
N TYR A 643 -17.52 -8.65 5.82
CA TYR A 643 -16.88 -7.91 4.74
C TYR A 643 -17.32 -8.50 3.40
N PHE A 644 -17.89 -7.67 2.52
CA PHE A 644 -18.31 -8.02 1.16
C PHE A 644 -17.98 -6.87 0.22
N ALA A 645 -18.01 -7.11 -1.09
CA ALA A 645 -17.68 -6.09 -2.11
C ALA A 645 -18.88 -5.24 -2.51
N VAL A 646 -18.68 -3.92 -2.66
CA VAL A 646 -19.66 -3.03 -3.33
C VAL A 646 -19.56 -3.23 -4.83
N TYR A 647 -20.68 -3.56 -5.48
CA TYR A 647 -20.85 -3.39 -6.92
C TYR A 647 -22.06 -2.50 -7.16
N TYR A 648 -21.84 -1.34 -7.80
CA TYR A 648 -22.91 -0.38 -8.07
C TYR A 648 -23.98 -0.99 -8.98
N GLY A 649 -25.24 -0.92 -8.56
CA GLY A 649 -26.40 -1.36 -9.33
C GLY A 649 -26.77 -2.85 -9.20
N ASP A 650 -26.10 -3.61 -8.34
CA ASP A 650 -26.45 -5.01 -8.05
C ASP A 650 -27.53 -5.12 -6.97
N GLU A 651 -28.55 -5.95 -7.18
CA GLU A 651 -29.66 -6.18 -6.22
C GLU A 651 -29.31 -7.23 -5.15
N SER A 652 -28.08 -7.78 -5.17
CA SER A 652 -27.62 -8.79 -4.22
C SER A 652 -27.09 -8.19 -2.91
N TYR A 653 -28.00 -7.92 -1.96
CA TYR A 653 -27.64 -7.58 -0.57
C TYR A 653 -28.30 -8.55 0.42
N PRO A 654 -27.63 -9.01 1.49
CA PRO A 654 -28.22 -9.98 2.42
C PRO A 654 -29.55 -9.52 3.01
N VAL A 655 -30.57 -10.37 2.96
CA VAL A 655 -31.86 -10.14 3.64
C VAL A 655 -31.71 -10.37 5.14
N GLY A 656 -32.36 -9.55 5.97
CA GLY A 656 -32.53 -9.79 7.40
C GLY A 656 -31.32 -9.45 8.26
N VAL A 657 -30.41 -8.58 7.78
CA VAL A 657 -29.21 -8.14 8.52
C VAL A 657 -29.56 -7.57 9.90
N GLY A 658 -30.75 -6.99 10.09
CA GLY A 658 -31.20 -6.46 11.38
C GLY A 658 -31.36 -7.51 12.49
N ARG A 659 -31.33 -8.81 12.17
CA ARG A 659 -31.23 -9.90 13.17
C ARG A 659 -29.83 -10.03 13.79
N LEU A 660 -28.80 -9.49 13.14
CA LEU A 660 -27.39 -9.62 13.53
C LEU A 660 -27.01 -8.60 14.61
N ASN A 661 -27.70 -8.62 15.75
CA ASN A 661 -27.57 -7.63 16.83
C ASN A 661 -26.13 -7.49 17.36
N ASN A 662 -25.29 -8.52 17.20
CA ASN A 662 -23.89 -8.53 17.61
C ASN A 662 -22.93 -7.84 16.61
N LEU A 663 -23.41 -7.38 15.45
CA LEU A 663 -22.56 -6.82 14.41
C LEU A 663 -21.89 -5.52 14.86
N ARG A 664 -20.57 -5.46 14.67
CA ARG A 664 -19.68 -4.33 14.98
C ARG A 664 -19.17 -3.66 13.71
N SER A 665 -18.80 -4.45 12.70
CA SER A 665 -18.28 -3.95 11.41
C SER A 665 -19.24 -4.24 10.27
N LEU A 666 -19.76 -3.18 9.64
CA LEU A 666 -20.56 -3.22 8.42
C LEU A 666 -20.18 -2.00 7.56
N SER A 667 -19.33 -2.21 6.56
CA SER A 667 -18.80 -1.11 5.73
C SER A 667 -19.89 -0.40 4.92
N PHE A 668 -20.93 -1.14 4.50
CA PHE A 668 -22.08 -0.57 3.82
C PHE A 668 -23.41 -1.35 3.96
N PHE A 669 -24.50 -0.63 3.72
CA PHE A 669 -25.87 -1.11 3.67
C PHE A 669 -26.56 -0.61 2.39
N ILE A 670 -27.19 -1.50 1.64
CA ILE A 670 -28.01 -1.14 0.47
C ILE A 670 -29.47 -1.22 0.89
N VAL A 671 -30.22 -0.12 0.78
CA VAL A 671 -31.66 -0.13 1.07
C VAL A 671 -32.42 -0.78 -0.08
N GLY A 672 -33.20 -1.82 0.21
CA GLY A 672 -34.03 -2.53 -0.76
C GLY A 672 -35.52 -2.45 -0.45
N LYS A 673 -36.35 -2.54 -1.50
CA LYS A 673 -37.82 -2.56 -1.38
C LYS A 673 -38.38 -3.88 -0.83
N GLU A 674 -37.56 -4.92 -0.79
CA GLU A 674 -37.98 -6.24 -0.32
C GLU A 674 -38.04 -6.32 1.22
N ARG A 675 -38.92 -7.19 1.71
CA ARG A 675 -39.06 -7.44 3.15
C ARG A 675 -37.75 -7.99 3.72
N GLY A 676 -37.16 -7.25 4.66
CA GLY A 676 -35.87 -7.57 5.27
C GLY A 676 -34.67 -6.86 4.64
N ARG A 677 -34.89 -5.91 3.72
CA ARG A 677 -33.85 -5.01 3.18
C ARG A 677 -34.16 -3.51 3.40
N GLY A 678 -35.27 -3.19 4.06
CA GLY A 678 -35.64 -1.81 4.40
C GLY A 678 -34.69 -1.21 5.45
N ILE A 679 -34.59 0.12 5.49
CA ILE A 679 -33.58 0.82 6.30
C ILE A 679 -33.70 0.58 7.81
N LYS A 680 -34.89 0.20 8.28
CA LYS A 680 -35.16 -0.23 9.66
C LYS A 680 -34.36 -1.43 10.16
N GLU A 681 -33.80 -2.23 9.26
CA GLU A 681 -32.90 -3.33 9.63
C GLU A 681 -31.65 -2.79 10.36
N LEU A 682 -31.20 -1.58 10.03
CA LEU A 682 -30.13 -0.89 10.78
C LEU A 682 -30.52 -0.61 12.25
N GLY A 683 -31.81 -0.56 12.58
CA GLY A 683 -32.31 -0.32 13.93
C GLY A 683 -31.93 -1.40 14.95
N GLY A 684 -31.72 -2.65 14.51
CA GLY A 684 -31.22 -3.74 15.36
C GLY A 684 -29.72 -3.67 15.64
N LEU A 685 -28.95 -3.04 14.74
CA LEU A 685 -27.48 -3.04 14.73
C LEU A 685 -26.89 -1.97 15.66
N LYS A 686 -27.19 -2.07 16.95
CA LYS A 686 -26.85 -1.04 17.96
C LYS A 686 -25.35 -0.77 18.12
N HIS A 687 -24.52 -1.78 17.88
CA HIS A 687 -23.09 -1.75 18.21
C HIS A 687 -22.16 -1.47 17.01
N LEU A 688 -22.69 -1.00 15.87
CA LEU A 688 -21.88 -0.64 14.71
C LEU A 688 -20.85 0.45 15.05
N LYS A 689 -19.62 0.26 14.58
CA LYS A 689 -18.49 1.18 14.82
C LYS A 689 -17.69 1.47 13.55
N GLY A 690 -16.98 2.60 13.56
CA GLY A 690 -16.08 2.99 12.46
C GLY A 690 -16.83 3.66 11.31
N GLN A 691 -16.79 3.07 10.11
CA GLN A 691 -17.40 3.61 8.90
C GLN A 691 -18.67 2.84 8.50
N LEU A 692 -19.74 3.58 8.17
CA LEU A 692 -20.96 3.05 7.56
C LEU A 692 -21.30 3.86 6.30
N SER A 693 -21.57 3.18 5.20
CA SER A 693 -22.06 3.78 3.95
C SER A 693 -23.46 3.27 3.63
N ILE A 694 -24.45 4.13 3.47
CA ILE A 694 -25.83 3.74 3.14
C ILE A 694 -26.11 4.15 1.70
N TYR A 695 -26.50 3.17 0.88
CA TYR A 695 -26.79 3.32 -0.55
C TYR A 695 -28.28 3.10 -0.86
N ASP A 696 -28.69 3.54 -2.05
CA ASP A 696 -30.05 3.42 -2.62
C ASP A 696 -31.15 4.03 -1.71
N LEU A 697 -30.81 5.15 -1.07
CA LEU A 697 -31.69 5.88 -0.15
C LEU A 697 -33.01 6.38 -0.80
N GLU A 698 -33.12 6.42 -2.13
CA GLU A 698 -34.39 6.66 -2.83
C GLU A 698 -35.42 5.53 -2.66
N HIS A 699 -35.06 4.44 -1.99
CA HIS A 699 -36.01 3.37 -1.63
C HIS A 699 -36.66 3.57 -0.25
N VAL A 700 -36.23 4.57 0.53
CA VAL A 700 -36.86 4.97 1.80
C VAL A 700 -38.07 5.86 1.50
N ARG A 701 -39.24 5.53 2.07
CA ARG A 701 -40.51 6.21 1.79
C ARG A 701 -40.58 7.62 2.37
N ASP A 702 -40.16 7.78 3.63
CA ASP A 702 -40.29 9.02 4.39
C ASP A 702 -39.34 9.10 5.61
N GLY A 703 -39.40 10.22 6.32
CA GLY A 703 -38.61 10.49 7.51
C GLY A 703 -38.94 9.61 8.72
N GLU A 704 -40.13 9.03 8.82
CA GLU A 704 -40.45 8.10 9.91
C GLU A 704 -39.82 6.72 9.66
N GLU A 705 -39.87 6.22 8.42
CA GLU A 705 -39.12 5.01 8.04
C GLU A 705 -37.61 5.21 8.23
N ALA A 706 -37.08 6.38 7.84
CA ALA A 706 -35.68 6.73 8.08
C ALA A 706 -35.29 6.73 9.57
N LYS A 707 -36.17 7.19 10.48
CA LYS A 707 -35.92 7.14 11.94
C LYS A 707 -35.81 5.73 12.48
N GLU A 708 -36.46 4.73 11.88
CA GLU A 708 -36.32 3.33 12.28
C GLU A 708 -34.87 2.81 12.15
N SER A 709 -34.02 3.48 11.35
CA SER A 709 -32.58 3.21 11.27
C SER A 709 -31.82 3.44 12.58
N LYS A 710 -32.35 4.28 13.48
CA LYS A 710 -31.74 4.64 14.77
C LYS A 710 -30.26 5.06 14.66
N LEU A 711 -29.91 5.88 13.66
CA LEU A 711 -28.52 6.37 13.49
C LEU A 711 -28.02 7.19 14.70
N ALA A 712 -28.89 8.01 15.30
CA ALA A 712 -28.56 8.77 16.50
C ALA A 712 -28.23 7.91 17.74
N GLU A 713 -28.67 6.64 17.79
CA GLU A 713 -28.33 5.70 18.89
C GLU A 713 -26.95 5.03 18.69
N LYS A 714 -26.34 5.15 17.51
CA LYS A 714 -25.07 4.46 17.15
C LYS A 714 -23.85 5.32 17.50
N THR A 715 -23.53 5.34 18.79
CA THR A 715 -22.50 6.23 19.38
C THR A 715 -21.08 6.06 18.81
N ASN A 716 -20.77 4.90 18.24
CA ASN A 716 -19.42 4.49 17.81
C ASN A 716 -19.15 4.66 16.30
N ILE A 717 -20.10 5.19 15.51
CA ILE A 717 -19.86 5.53 14.09
C ILE A 717 -19.09 6.86 14.03
N ARG A 718 -17.96 6.85 13.31
CA ARG A 718 -17.07 8.01 13.09
C ARG A 718 -17.17 8.56 11.67
N ARG A 719 -17.43 7.70 10.68
CA ARG A 719 -17.54 8.08 9.26
C ARG A 719 -18.88 7.60 8.71
N LEU A 720 -19.71 8.52 8.22
CA LEU A 720 -21.03 8.21 7.64
C LEU A 720 -21.10 8.73 6.21
N LYS A 721 -21.43 7.85 5.28
CA LYS A 721 -21.74 8.18 3.88
C LYS A 721 -23.21 7.87 3.60
N LEU A 722 -23.93 8.83 3.01
CA LEU A 722 -25.33 8.72 2.60
C LEU A 722 -25.41 8.96 1.09
N GLU A 723 -25.82 7.95 0.32
CA GLU A 723 -25.86 7.99 -1.13
C GLU A 723 -27.21 7.53 -1.67
N TRP A 724 -27.80 8.36 -2.52
CA TRP A 724 -28.93 8.02 -3.39
C TRP A 724 -28.41 7.60 -4.77
N SER A 725 -29.20 6.89 -5.58
CA SER A 725 -28.80 6.53 -6.94
C SER A 725 -28.62 7.76 -7.85
N ALA A 726 -27.55 7.77 -8.65
CA ALA A 726 -27.32 8.81 -9.68
C ALA A 726 -28.22 8.65 -10.94
N ASP A 727 -28.97 7.55 -11.04
CA ASP A 727 -29.81 7.22 -12.21
C ASP A 727 -31.17 7.96 -12.16
N GLU A 728 -31.30 9.03 -12.95
CA GLU A 728 -32.51 9.82 -13.05
C GLU A 728 -33.74 9.00 -13.52
N TYR A 729 -33.56 7.90 -14.25
CA TYR A 729 -34.66 7.01 -14.64
C TYR A 729 -35.16 6.18 -13.44
N ARG A 730 -34.25 5.63 -12.62
CA ARG A 730 -34.61 4.96 -11.36
C ARG A 730 -35.37 5.91 -10.42
N ARG A 731 -34.95 7.18 -10.36
CA ARG A 731 -35.56 8.22 -9.51
C ARG A 731 -36.88 8.77 -10.03
N SER A 732 -37.09 8.86 -11.35
CA SER A 732 -38.33 9.37 -11.97
C SER A 732 -39.62 8.64 -11.54
N ARG A 733 -39.48 7.44 -10.96
CA ARG A 733 -40.56 6.59 -10.44
C ARG A 733 -40.79 6.74 -8.94
N VAL A 734 -40.10 7.67 -8.27
CA VAL A 734 -40.15 7.90 -6.82
C VAL A 734 -40.55 9.35 -6.56
N ILE A 735 -41.42 9.59 -5.58
CA ILE A 735 -41.79 10.95 -5.14
C ILE A 735 -40.59 11.54 -4.40
N ALA A 736 -40.08 12.69 -4.86
CA ALA A 736 -38.93 13.35 -4.25
C ALA A 736 -39.19 13.70 -2.77
N ASN A 737 -38.55 12.96 -1.86
CA ASN A 737 -38.74 13.10 -0.41
C ASN A 737 -37.40 13.15 0.34
N ASP A 738 -36.28 13.30 -0.39
CA ASP A 738 -34.91 13.19 0.11
C ASP A 738 -34.64 14.05 1.35
N ARG A 739 -35.18 15.28 1.43
CA ARG A 739 -35.07 16.16 2.63
C ARG A 739 -35.67 15.50 3.87
N ASN A 740 -36.85 14.89 3.76
CA ASN A 740 -37.52 14.26 4.90
C ASN A 740 -36.85 12.92 5.26
N VAL A 741 -36.36 12.17 4.27
CA VAL A 741 -35.51 10.99 4.53
C VAL A 741 -34.25 11.41 5.29
N LEU A 742 -33.55 12.46 4.85
CA LEU A 742 -32.36 12.98 5.52
C LEU A 742 -32.68 13.55 6.92
N GLU A 743 -33.84 14.18 7.14
CA GLU A 743 -34.33 14.56 8.47
C GLU A 743 -34.36 13.35 9.43
N GLY A 744 -34.86 12.20 8.98
CA GLY A 744 -34.89 10.97 9.77
C GLY A 744 -33.53 10.27 9.94
N LEU A 745 -32.53 10.60 9.12
CA LEU A 745 -31.16 10.02 9.17
C LEU A 745 -30.17 10.81 10.04
N LYS A 746 -30.68 11.56 11.01
CA LYS A 746 -29.87 12.31 11.99
C LYS A 746 -28.80 11.42 12.67
N PRO A 747 -27.50 11.74 12.53
CA PRO A 747 -26.41 10.97 13.11
C PRO A 747 -26.18 11.28 14.60
N HIS A 748 -25.32 10.50 15.24
CA HIS A 748 -24.80 10.78 16.58
C HIS A 748 -23.75 11.92 16.56
N SER A 749 -23.64 12.69 17.66
CA SER A 749 -22.80 13.90 17.73
C SER A 749 -21.28 13.66 17.71
N ALA A 750 -20.87 12.40 17.86
CA ALA A 750 -19.47 11.98 17.87
C ALA A 750 -18.96 11.53 16.48
N LEU A 751 -19.65 11.97 15.42
CA LEU A 751 -19.29 11.77 14.01
C LEU A 751 -18.14 12.71 13.60
N GLU A 752 -17.13 12.18 12.91
CA GLU A 752 -15.93 12.91 12.46
C GLU A 752 -15.95 13.23 10.96
N SER A 753 -16.63 12.40 10.15
CA SER A 753 -16.78 12.62 8.70
C SER A 753 -18.21 12.34 8.26
N LEU A 754 -18.79 13.26 7.49
CA LEU A 754 -20.09 13.12 6.84
C LEU A 754 -19.94 13.32 5.33
N GLU A 755 -20.48 12.40 4.54
CA GLU A 755 -20.52 12.48 3.09
C GLU A 755 -21.96 12.28 2.61
N ILE A 756 -22.46 13.21 1.79
CA ILE A 756 -23.80 13.19 1.20
C ILE A 756 -23.64 13.21 -0.32
N ARG A 757 -24.14 12.17 -1.00
CA ARG A 757 -24.03 12.02 -2.46
C ARG A 757 -25.39 11.92 -3.14
N ASN A 758 -25.50 12.57 -4.30
CA ASN A 758 -26.65 12.53 -5.19
C ASN A 758 -27.95 13.01 -4.51
N PHE A 759 -27.92 13.97 -3.57
CA PHE A 759 -29.11 14.43 -2.85
C PHE A 759 -30.01 15.33 -3.74
N SER A 760 -31.29 15.00 -3.90
CA SER A 760 -32.22 15.75 -4.77
C SER A 760 -33.18 16.70 -4.02
N GLY A 761 -33.01 16.91 -2.72
CA GLY A 761 -33.78 17.88 -1.95
C GLY A 761 -33.32 19.32 -2.18
N GLU A 762 -34.25 20.27 -2.14
CA GLU A 762 -33.97 21.70 -2.36
C GLU A 762 -33.22 22.35 -1.20
N THR A 763 -33.45 21.88 0.02
CA THR A 763 -32.81 22.40 1.25
C THR A 763 -32.44 21.26 2.20
N PHE A 764 -31.47 21.52 3.08
CA PHE A 764 -31.06 20.58 4.11
C PHE A 764 -31.98 20.61 5.35
N PRO A 765 -32.08 19.50 6.11
CA PRO A 765 -32.85 19.45 7.35
C PRO A 765 -32.29 20.37 8.45
N PRO A 766 -33.12 20.91 9.37
CA PRO A 766 -32.68 21.82 10.42
C PRO A 766 -31.56 21.26 11.32
N TRP A 767 -31.48 19.94 11.54
CA TRP A 767 -30.40 19.35 12.34
C TRP A 767 -29.00 19.53 11.74
N MET A 768 -28.89 19.75 10.42
CA MET A 768 -27.61 20.08 9.76
C MET A 768 -27.05 21.44 10.22
N MET A 769 -27.89 22.32 10.78
CA MET A 769 -27.51 23.64 11.31
C MET A 769 -27.39 23.66 12.85
N CYS A 770 -27.43 22.50 13.53
CA CYS A 770 -27.37 22.42 14.98
C CYS A 770 -25.94 22.14 15.47
N GLY A 771 -25.28 23.13 16.08
CA GLY A 771 -23.85 23.04 16.43
C GLY A 771 -23.48 21.97 17.45
N ASP A 772 -24.41 21.60 18.33
CA ASP A 772 -24.18 20.58 19.35
C ASP A 772 -24.01 19.17 18.71
N LEU A 773 -24.49 18.97 17.47
CA LEU A 773 -24.36 17.72 16.70
C LEU A 773 -23.05 17.54 15.94
N PHE A 774 -22.29 18.61 15.70
CA PHE A 774 -21.07 18.54 14.88
C PHE A 774 -19.80 19.01 15.60
N SER A 775 -19.84 19.00 16.94
CA SER A 775 -18.69 19.29 17.80
C SER A 775 -17.45 18.40 17.56
N SER A 776 -17.61 17.26 16.87
CA SER A 776 -16.54 16.34 16.47
C SER A 776 -16.26 16.30 14.95
N LEU A 777 -17.07 16.98 14.12
CA LEU A 777 -17.01 16.84 12.67
C LEU A 777 -15.81 17.57 12.09
N LYS A 778 -14.92 16.83 11.41
CA LYS A 778 -13.70 17.32 10.75
C LYS A 778 -13.83 17.43 9.24
N ARG A 779 -14.57 16.52 8.60
CA ARG A 779 -14.76 16.49 7.14
C ARG A 779 -16.23 16.47 6.76
N LEU A 780 -16.61 17.35 5.83
CA LEU A 780 -17.92 17.37 5.20
C LEU A 780 -17.76 17.35 3.69
N THR A 781 -18.43 16.41 3.04
CA THR A 781 -18.46 16.29 1.57
C THR A 781 -19.90 16.29 1.09
N VAL A 782 -20.23 17.17 0.14
CA VAL A 782 -21.51 17.18 -0.57
C VAL A 782 -21.22 17.04 -2.06
N GLU A 783 -21.73 15.99 -2.69
CA GLU A 783 -21.45 15.66 -4.10
C GLU A 783 -22.76 15.41 -4.87
N ASN A 784 -22.89 16.00 -6.07
CA ASN A 784 -24.01 15.83 -7.00
C ASN A 784 -25.38 16.19 -6.39
N ALA A 785 -25.41 17.20 -5.51
CA ALA A 785 -26.64 17.72 -4.92
C ALA A 785 -27.30 18.78 -5.83
N LYS A 786 -27.64 18.39 -7.08
CA LYS A 786 -28.00 19.32 -8.16
C LYS A 786 -29.16 20.28 -7.85
N ASN A 787 -30.15 19.82 -7.07
CA ASN A 787 -31.35 20.60 -6.74
C ASN A 787 -31.19 21.47 -5.48
N LEU A 788 -30.10 21.32 -4.73
CA LEU A 788 -29.89 22.05 -3.49
C LEU A 788 -29.74 23.55 -3.78
N THR A 789 -30.73 24.35 -3.41
CA THR A 789 -30.77 25.81 -3.65
C THR A 789 -30.23 26.58 -2.45
N GLU A 790 -30.60 26.19 -1.24
CA GLU A 790 -30.21 26.86 0.00
C GLU A 790 -29.72 25.87 1.06
N TRP A 791 -28.59 26.20 1.68
CA TRP A 791 -28.05 25.41 2.79
C TRP A 791 -28.83 25.64 4.10
N ARG A 792 -29.30 26.88 4.32
CA ARG A 792 -30.06 27.27 5.51
C ARG A 792 -31.56 27.24 5.21
N THR A 793 -32.38 27.04 6.25
CA THR A 793 -33.83 27.23 6.22
C THR A 793 -34.23 28.23 7.31
N GLU A 794 -35.38 28.90 7.18
CA GLU A 794 -35.91 29.79 8.24
C GLU A 794 -36.18 29.01 9.55
N GLU A 795 -36.55 27.73 9.45
CA GLU A 795 -36.73 26.81 10.58
C GLU A 795 -35.44 26.65 11.42
N ALA A 796 -34.26 26.70 10.79
CA ALA A 796 -32.98 26.61 11.49
C ALA A 796 -32.72 27.80 12.43
N ALA A 797 -33.30 28.97 12.15
CA ALA A 797 -33.17 30.16 12.99
C ALA A 797 -33.85 30.00 14.37
N VAL A 798 -34.81 29.08 14.48
CA VAL A 798 -35.49 28.74 15.75
C VAL A 798 -34.54 27.98 16.69
N PHE A 799 -33.60 27.20 16.15
CA PHE A 799 -32.57 26.50 16.95
C PHE A 799 -31.40 27.42 17.32
N SER A 800 -31.24 28.58 16.68
CA SER A 800 -30.27 29.61 17.06
C SER A 800 -30.84 30.60 18.08
N THR A 801 -31.20 30.12 19.28
CA THR A 801 -31.62 31.01 20.37
C THR A 801 -30.44 31.82 20.91
N THR A 802 -30.44 33.12 20.58
CA THR A 802 -29.80 34.24 21.30
C THR A 802 -28.28 34.35 21.42
N GLU A 803 -27.48 33.37 21.01
CA GLU A 803 -26.01 33.53 20.88
C GLU A 803 -25.48 33.01 19.53
N ARG A 804 -24.39 33.62 19.03
CA ARG A 804 -23.67 33.19 17.81
C ARG A 804 -22.97 31.84 18.04
N ARG A 805 -23.73 30.76 18.09
CA ARG A 805 -23.18 29.40 18.19
C ARG A 805 -22.59 28.96 16.86
N VAL A 806 -21.28 28.74 16.85
CA VAL A 806 -20.56 28.09 15.75
C VAL A 806 -21.09 26.66 15.57
N VAL A 807 -21.47 26.29 14.34
CA VAL A 807 -22.06 24.98 14.04
C VAL A 807 -20.98 23.93 13.74
N PHE A 808 -19.97 24.31 12.95
CA PHE A 808 -18.90 23.42 12.51
C PHE A 808 -17.57 23.76 13.19
N SER A 809 -17.56 23.67 14.52
CA SER A 809 -16.49 24.18 15.39
C SER A 809 -15.13 23.46 15.23
N ARG A 810 -15.10 22.27 14.60
CA ARG A 810 -13.88 21.49 14.32
C ARG A 810 -13.73 21.09 12.84
N LEU A 811 -14.50 21.68 11.93
CA LEU A 811 -14.44 21.30 10.52
C LEU A 811 -13.13 21.80 9.88
N GLU A 812 -12.29 20.86 9.48
CA GLU A 812 -10.96 21.06 8.88
C GLU A 812 -11.03 21.01 7.34
N GLU A 813 -11.94 20.20 6.79
CA GLU A 813 -12.11 19.98 5.34
C GLU A 813 -13.57 20.12 4.89
N LEU A 814 -13.80 20.94 3.86
CA LEU A 814 -15.09 21.06 3.16
C LEU A 814 -14.92 20.83 1.66
N LEU A 815 -15.67 19.86 1.12
CA LEU A 815 -15.69 19.53 -0.30
C LEU A 815 -17.12 19.68 -0.84
N LEU A 816 -17.31 20.51 -1.86
CA LEU A 816 -18.57 20.71 -2.56
C LEU A 816 -18.35 20.41 -4.06
N ARG A 817 -19.08 19.43 -4.60
CA ARG A 817 -18.95 19.03 -6.01
C ARG A 817 -20.30 18.88 -6.69
N ASN A 818 -20.49 19.41 -7.90
CA ASN A 818 -21.74 19.24 -8.68
C ASN A 818 -23.01 19.70 -7.91
N CYS A 819 -22.95 20.82 -7.19
CA CYS A 819 -24.09 21.39 -6.43
C CYS A 819 -24.67 22.61 -7.17
N ASP A 820 -25.00 22.39 -8.44
CA ASP A 820 -25.31 23.38 -9.46
C ASP A 820 -26.23 24.55 -9.07
N GLN A 821 -27.28 24.29 -8.28
CA GLN A 821 -28.28 25.30 -7.94
C GLN A 821 -27.97 26.06 -6.63
N LEU A 822 -26.88 25.75 -5.93
CA LEU A 822 -26.59 26.30 -4.60
C LEU A 822 -26.32 27.80 -4.67
N ARG A 823 -27.18 28.60 -4.04
CA ARG A 823 -27.10 30.07 -4.00
C ARG A 823 -26.56 30.62 -2.69
N SER A 824 -26.69 29.86 -1.60
CA SER A 824 -26.30 30.31 -0.27
C SER A 824 -25.57 29.23 0.52
N ALA A 825 -24.55 29.66 1.27
CA ALA A 825 -23.80 28.84 2.21
C ALA A 825 -23.57 29.59 3.55
N PRO A 826 -23.19 28.90 4.64
CA PRO A 826 -22.99 29.55 5.94
C PRO A 826 -21.76 30.46 6.00
N THR A 827 -21.95 31.68 6.51
CA THR A 827 -20.97 32.80 6.52
C THR A 827 -20.03 32.87 7.73
N ASP A 828 -20.48 32.46 8.92
CA ASP A 828 -19.81 32.68 10.21
C ASP A 828 -19.48 31.37 10.98
N TYR A 829 -19.41 30.23 10.28
CA TYR A 829 -19.61 28.91 10.90
C TYR A 829 -18.43 27.93 10.81
N PHE A 830 -17.31 28.32 10.20
CA PHE A 830 -16.19 27.44 9.85
C PHE A 830 -14.81 27.93 10.39
N PRO A 831 -14.61 28.06 11.72
CA PRO A 831 -13.40 28.67 12.28
C PRO A 831 -12.11 27.88 12.00
N CYS A 832 -12.20 26.55 11.85
CA CYS A 832 -11.05 25.65 11.72
C CYS A 832 -10.77 25.17 10.29
N LEU A 833 -11.44 25.73 9.28
CA LEU A 833 -11.40 25.21 7.92
C LEU A 833 -10.06 25.46 7.24
N GLN A 834 -9.30 24.39 7.04
CA GLN A 834 -7.97 24.41 6.42
C GLN A 834 -8.01 24.15 4.92
N LYS A 835 -8.92 23.29 4.46
CA LYS A 835 -9.05 22.90 3.05
C LYS A 835 -10.46 23.11 2.55
N LEU A 836 -10.58 23.89 1.49
CA LEU A 836 -11.83 24.12 0.77
C LEU A 836 -11.67 23.70 -0.69
N GLU A 837 -12.53 22.79 -1.14
CA GLU A 837 -12.61 22.35 -2.53
C GLU A 837 -14.02 22.59 -3.05
N ILE A 838 -14.14 23.34 -4.15
CA ILE A 838 -15.42 23.64 -4.80
C ILE A 838 -15.25 23.32 -6.29
N ASP A 839 -15.98 22.31 -6.80
CA ASP A 839 -15.89 21.82 -8.17
C ASP A 839 -17.28 21.78 -8.83
N SER A 840 -17.39 22.25 -10.07
CA SER A 840 -18.56 22.09 -10.93
C SER A 840 -19.82 22.70 -10.29
N MET A 841 -19.93 24.03 -10.40
CA MET A 841 -21.04 24.83 -9.87
C MET A 841 -21.50 25.85 -10.91
N ASN A 842 -22.80 26.13 -11.01
CA ASN A 842 -23.31 27.17 -11.91
C ASN A 842 -23.34 28.58 -11.27
N SER A 843 -22.76 28.77 -10.08
CA SER A 843 -22.67 30.07 -9.41
C SER A 843 -21.42 30.21 -8.54
N GLY A 844 -20.82 31.41 -8.54
CA GLY A 844 -19.80 31.82 -7.57
C GLY A 844 -20.34 32.25 -6.20
N MET A 845 -21.66 32.33 -6.00
CA MET A 845 -22.25 32.81 -4.73
C MET A 845 -21.87 31.98 -3.49
N PRO A 846 -21.79 30.62 -3.53
CA PRO A 846 -21.31 29.84 -2.38
C PRO A 846 -19.87 30.17 -2.00
N ILE A 847 -19.01 30.47 -2.99
CA ILE A 847 -17.63 30.91 -2.78
C ILE A 847 -17.64 32.25 -2.03
N ALA A 848 -18.45 33.22 -2.49
CA ALA A 848 -18.63 34.48 -1.79
C ALA A 848 -19.06 34.26 -0.32
N ASN A 849 -20.12 33.50 -0.08
CA ASN A 849 -20.64 33.27 1.28
C ASN A 849 -19.66 32.59 2.24
N ILE A 850 -18.96 31.53 1.82
CA ILE A 850 -18.05 30.77 2.71
C ILE A 850 -16.81 31.60 3.05
N ILE A 851 -16.40 32.49 2.14
CA ILE A 851 -15.09 33.14 2.16
C ILE A 851 -15.18 34.63 2.58
N SER A 852 -16.36 35.26 2.58
CA SER A 852 -16.56 36.70 2.80
C SER A 852 -16.13 37.21 4.19
N THR A 853 -14.82 37.44 4.35
CA THR A 853 -14.15 38.32 5.33
C THR A 853 -13.84 37.81 6.75
N GLN A 854 -14.26 36.61 7.18
CA GLN A 854 -13.89 36.07 8.51
C GLN A 854 -12.95 34.85 8.51
N LEU A 855 -12.87 34.09 7.42
CA LEU A 855 -12.00 32.91 7.37
C LEU A 855 -10.51 33.31 7.32
N THR A 856 -9.70 32.77 8.23
CA THR A 856 -8.26 33.05 8.38
C THR A 856 -7.38 31.79 8.43
N THR A 857 -8.00 30.61 8.52
CA THR A 857 -7.35 29.31 8.78
C THR A 857 -7.05 28.49 7.52
N LEU A 858 -7.42 28.98 6.33
CA LEU A 858 -7.29 28.24 5.09
C LEU A 858 -5.82 28.08 4.66
N THR A 859 -5.40 26.83 4.40
CA THR A 859 -4.07 26.45 3.91
C THR A 859 -4.11 25.93 2.47
N ARG A 860 -5.25 25.42 2.00
CA ARG A 860 -5.45 24.93 0.63
C ARG A 860 -6.82 25.34 0.07
N LEU A 861 -6.82 25.97 -1.11
CA LEU A 861 -8.02 26.33 -1.86
C LEU A 861 -7.98 25.74 -3.27
N THR A 862 -9.04 25.05 -3.65
CA THR A 862 -9.20 24.46 -4.98
C THR A 862 -10.57 24.83 -5.54
N ILE A 863 -10.57 25.52 -6.69
CA ILE A 863 -11.77 26.03 -7.36
C ILE A 863 -11.76 25.47 -8.80
N LYS A 864 -12.81 24.73 -9.18
CA LYS A 864 -12.88 24.00 -10.45
C LYS A 864 -14.23 24.19 -11.12
N LYS A 865 -14.28 24.46 -12.43
CA LYS A 865 -15.50 24.42 -13.26
C LYS A 865 -16.65 25.27 -12.71
N ILE A 866 -16.35 26.48 -12.26
CA ILE A 866 -17.35 27.40 -11.69
C ILE A 866 -17.81 28.39 -12.76
N ARG A 867 -19.11 28.40 -13.05
CA ARG A 867 -19.72 29.42 -13.91
C ARG A 867 -20.15 30.66 -13.13
N GLY A 868 -20.05 31.81 -13.77
CA GLY A 868 -20.37 33.11 -13.18
C GLY A 868 -19.41 33.58 -12.09
N LEU A 869 -18.26 32.92 -11.91
CA LEU A 869 -17.21 33.37 -10.99
C LEU A 869 -16.32 34.38 -11.70
N VAL A 870 -16.57 35.68 -11.45
CA VAL A 870 -15.81 36.77 -12.07
C VAL A 870 -14.46 37.03 -11.37
N SER A 871 -14.44 36.94 -10.04
CA SER A 871 -13.25 37.12 -9.21
C SER A 871 -13.42 36.45 -7.84
N LEU A 872 -12.34 36.37 -7.05
CA LEU A 872 -12.42 35.85 -5.67
C LEU A 872 -12.83 36.98 -4.70
N PRO A 873 -13.48 36.65 -3.56
CA PRO A 873 -14.01 37.66 -2.65
C PRO A 873 -12.92 38.56 -2.05
N GLU A 874 -13.23 39.86 -1.96
CA GLU A 874 -12.34 40.83 -1.32
C GLU A 874 -11.98 40.41 0.11
N GLY A 875 -10.71 40.61 0.47
CA GLY A 875 -10.19 40.23 1.78
C GLY A 875 -9.83 38.74 1.96
N MET A 876 -10.22 37.83 1.06
CA MET A 876 -9.87 36.40 1.18
C MET A 876 -8.37 36.18 1.36
N LEU A 877 -7.59 36.65 0.39
CA LEU A 877 -6.12 36.51 0.35
C LEU A 877 -5.43 37.43 1.36
N LYS A 878 -6.11 38.48 1.81
CA LYS A 878 -5.66 39.37 2.89
C LYS A 878 -5.69 38.67 4.26
N ASN A 879 -6.72 37.85 4.48
CA ASN A 879 -7.03 37.23 5.78
C ASN A 879 -6.36 35.86 5.96
N ASN A 880 -6.28 35.05 4.90
CA ASN A 880 -5.72 33.69 4.96
C ASN A 880 -4.20 33.72 4.76
N LYS A 881 -3.50 34.20 5.79
CA LYS A 881 -2.04 34.37 5.77
C LYS A 881 -1.25 33.07 5.58
N ASN A 882 -1.85 31.93 5.93
CA ASN A 882 -1.23 30.60 5.86
C ASN A 882 -1.59 29.82 4.59
N LEU A 883 -2.21 30.47 3.58
CA LEU A 883 -2.60 29.81 2.33
C LEU A 883 -1.35 29.40 1.54
N ALA A 884 -1.12 28.08 1.44
CA ALA A 884 0.07 27.50 0.80
C ALA A 884 -0.21 26.98 -0.63
N TYR A 885 -1.46 26.63 -0.94
CA TYR A 885 -1.86 26.10 -2.24
C TYR A 885 -3.14 26.79 -2.74
N LEU A 886 -3.08 27.31 -3.97
CA LEU A 886 -4.23 27.87 -4.69
C LEU A 886 -4.31 27.29 -6.10
N GLU A 887 -5.39 26.56 -6.40
CA GLU A 887 -5.71 26.06 -7.74
C GLU A 887 -7.04 26.64 -8.23
N ILE A 888 -7.05 27.23 -9.42
CA ILE A 888 -8.25 27.72 -10.12
C ILE A 888 -8.26 27.09 -11.51
N ARG A 889 -9.33 26.39 -11.88
CA ARG A 889 -9.37 25.65 -13.15
C ARG A 889 -10.73 25.65 -13.83
N ASP A 890 -10.74 25.73 -15.15
CA ASP A 890 -11.93 25.60 -16.01
C ASP A 890 -13.05 26.62 -15.67
N CYS A 891 -12.69 27.86 -15.29
CA CYS A 891 -13.62 28.92 -14.88
C CYS A 891 -13.76 29.98 -16.00
N PRO A 892 -14.79 29.92 -16.85
CA PRO A 892 -14.81 30.69 -18.10
C PRO A 892 -15.00 32.20 -17.90
N GLU A 893 -15.84 32.65 -16.95
CA GLU A 893 -16.05 34.10 -16.70
C GLU A 893 -15.01 34.74 -15.75
N PHE A 894 -13.95 34.02 -15.38
CA PHE A 894 -12.96 34.50 -14.40
C PHE A 894 -12.03 35.55 -15.00
N ILE A 895 -12.08 36.78 -14.48
CA ILE A 895 -11.36 37.96 -15.02
C ILE A 895 -10.11 38.29 -14.19
N CYS A 896 -10.16 38.15 -12.87
CA CYS A 896 -9.04 38.45 -11.98
C CYS A 896 -9.13 37.71 -10.64
N ILE A 897 -7.99 37.53 -9.97
CA ILE A 897 -7.93 36.84 -8.66
C ILE A 897 -8.50 37.75 -7.55
N ALA A 898 -7.84 38.89 -7.31
CA ALA A 898 -8.26 39.95 -6.38
C ALA A 898 -7.44 41.21 -6.69
N ALA A 899 -7.88 42.39 -6.26
CA ALA A 899 -7.10 43.63 -6.39
C ALA A 899 -5.88 43.66 -5.42
N ASP A 900 -6.05 43.13 -4.20
CA ASP A 900 -5.08 43.19 -3.11
C ASP A 900 -4.59 41.79 -2.68
N VAL A 901 -3.35 41.41 -3.01
CA VAL A 901 -2.77 40.10 -2.63
C VAL A 901 -1.89 40.09 -1.38
N TYR A 902 -1.61 41.26 -0.81
CA TYR A 902 -0.65 41.54 0.28
C TYR A 902 -0.71 40.69 1.57
N GLY A 903 -1.71 39.82 1.78
CA GLY A 903 -1.85 39.03 3.02
C GLY A 903 -1.24 37.62 3.00
N CYS A 904 -1.30 36.91 1.89
CA CYS A 904 -0.89 35.49 1.80
C CYS A 904 0.51 35.29 1.19
N CYS A 905 1.16 36.37 0.70
CA CYS A 905 2.41 36.30 -0.05
C CYS A 905 3.53 35.50 0.64
N ALA A 906 3.64 35.59 1.97
CA ALA A 906 4.70 34.92 2.73
C ALA A 906 4.55 33.38 2.79
N SER A 907 3.37 32.81 2.51
CA SER A 907 3.10 31.37 2.69
C SER A 907 2.70 30.63 1.42
N LEU A 908 2.32 31.33 0.35
CA LEU A 908 1.88 30.69 -0.90
C LEU A 908 3.07 29.98 -1.58
N GLU A 909 3.02 28.65 -1.63
CA GLU A 909 4.07 27.81 -2.22
C GLU A 909 3.76 27.37 -3.66
N SER A 910 2.47 27.20 -3.99
CA SER A 910 2.01 26.74 -5.32
C SER A 910 0.77 27.54 -5.76
N LEU A 911 0.88 28.18 -6.92
CA LEU A 911 -0.21 28.86 -7.61
C LEU A 911 -0.44 28.21 -8.97
N ARG A 912 -1.65 27.70 -9.18
CA ARG A 912 -2.04 26.96 -10.39
C ARG A 912 -3.31 27.53 -11.01
N ILE A 913 -3.24 27.90 -12.28
CA ILE A 913 -4.37 28.45 -13.05
C ILE A 913 -4.46 27.75 -14.40
N TYR A 914 -5.61 27.17 -14.72
CA TYR A 914 -5.83 26.43 -15.97
C TYR A 914 -7.17 26.79 -16.60
N SER A 915 -7.23 26.95 -17.92
CA SER A 915 -8.49 27.07 -18.67
C SER A 915 -9.40 28.21 -18.16
N CYS A 916 -8.81 29.39 -17.96
CA CYS A 916 -9.49 30.61 -17.51
C CYS A 916 -9.37 31.69 -18.62
N PRO A 917 -10.12 31.57 -19.73
CA PRO A 917 -9.87 32.34 -20.95
C PRO A 917 -10.05 33.85 -20.80
N ASN A 918 -10.89 34.32 -19.89
CA ASN A 918 -11.13 35.76 -19.63
C ASN A 918 -10.15 36.41 -18.63
N LEU A 919 -9.20 35.65 -18.07
CA LEU A 919 -8.25 36.17 -17.07
C LEU A 919 -7.31 37.18 -17.73
N ARG A 920 -7.42 38.47 -17.37
CA ARG A 920 -6.64 39.55 -18.01
C ARG A 920 -5.30 39.82 -17.36
N SER A 921 -5.25 39.73 -16.03
CA SER A 921 -4.04 40.00 -15.27
C SER A 921 -4.00 39.23 -13.96
N LEU A 922 -2.78 38.95 -13.53
CA LEU A 922 -2.50 38.47 -12.18
C LEU A 922 -2.46 39.64 -11.18
N PRO A 923 -2.71 39.37 -9.89
CA PRO A 923 -2.79 40.41 -8.87
C PRO A 923 -1.47 41.14 -8.65
N HIS A 924 -1.54 42.46 -8.47
CA HIS A 924 -0.39 43.26 -8.05
C HIS A 924 0.09 42.82 -6.66
N GLY A 925 1.42 42.76 -6.49
CA GLY A 925 2.06 42.22 -5.28
C GLY A 925 2.37 40.71 -5.33
N LEU A 926 2.13 40.02 -6.47
CA LEU A 926 2.61 38.64 -6.68
C LEU A 926 4.14 38.54 -6.48
N GLU A 927 4.91 39.57 -6.85
CA GLU A 927 6.35 39.65 -6.61
C GLU A 927 6.76 39.65 -5.12
N HIS A 928 5.84 39.88 -4.19
CA HIS A 928 6.10 39.72 -2.76
C HIS A 928 5.95 38.26 -2.29
N CYS A 929 5.57 37.33 -3.17
CA CYS A 929 5.37 35.92 -2.83
C CYS A 929 6.69 35.16 -2.72
N THR A 930 7.48 35.48 -1.68
CA THR A 930 8.85 34.98 -1.51
C THR A 930 8.94 33.47 -1.32
N SER A 931 7.86 32.80 -0.92
CA SER A 931 7.80 31.35 -0.71
C SER A 931 7.31 30.55 -1.92
N LEU A 932 6.94 31.22 -3.02
CA LEU A 932 6.35 30.58 -4.20
C LEU A 932 7.40 29.70 -4.91
N LYS A 933 7.17 28.39 -4.92
CA LYS A 933 8.03 27.36 -5.55
C LYS A 933 7.52 26.97 -6.93
N GLU A 934 6.21 26.99 -7.13
CA GLU A 934 5.54 26.60 -8.36
C GLU A 934 4.56 27.69 -8.82
N LEU A 935 4.68 28.12 -10.07
CA LEU A 935 3.70 28.95 -10.76
C LEU A 935 3.32 28.29 -12.08
N THR A 936 2.07 27.84 -12.20
CA THR A 936 1.53 27.28 -13.43
C THR A 936 0.35 28.08 -13.93
N ILE A 937 0.38 28.48 -15.21
CA ILE A 937 -0.67 29.20 -15.92
C ILE A 937 -0.84 28.55 -17.29
N ALA A 938 -2.03 28.07 -17.64
CA ALA A 938 -2.25 27.54 -19.00
C ALA A 938 -3.67 27.76 -19.51
N HIS A 939 -3.84 27.87 -20.83
CA HIS A 939 -5.14 28.10 -21.48
C HIS A 939 -5.85 29.33 -20.91
N CYS A 940 -5.12 30.45 -20.82
CA CYS A 940 -5.58 31.74 -20.31
C CYS A 940 -5.42 32.78 -21.43
N GLU A 941 -6.27 32.67 -22.44
CA GLU A 941 -6.14 33.37 -23.73
C GLU A 941 -6.04 34.89 -23.60
N SER A 942 -6.85 35.53 -22.74
CA SER A 942 -6.86 36.99 -22.54
C SER A 942 -5.75 37.55 -21.63
N LEU A 943 -4.76 36.75 -21.21
CA LEU A 943 -3.78 37.18 -20.20
C LEU A 943 -2.74 38.13 -20.79
N GLU A 944 -2.93 39.44 -20.59
CA GLU A 944 -2.07 40.50 -21.14
C GLU A 944 -0.67 40.53 -20.50
N CYS A 945 -0.56 40.29 -19.18
CA CYS A 945 0.72 40.36 -18.48
C CYS A 945 0.79 39.59 -17.15
N ILE A 946 2.02 39.31 -16.72
CA ILE A 946 2.37 38.77 -15.40
C ILE A 946 3.19 39.83 -14.64
N PRO A 947 2.69 40.43 -13.55
CA PRO A 947 3.32 41.56 -12.88
C PRO A 947 4.42 41.11 -11.90
N VAL A 948 5.47 40.50 -12.43
CA VAL A 948 6.68 40.09 -11.68
C VAL A 948 7.85 40.93 -12.17
N THR A 949 8.14 42.01 -11.45
CA THR A 949 9.22 42.96 -11.78
C THR A 949 10.49 42.71 -11.00
N ASN A 950 10.37 42.37 -9.71
CA ASN A 950 11.53 42.08 -8.84
C ASN A 950 11.93 40.59 -8.79
N GLY A 951 11.22 39.73 -9.53
CA GLY A 951 11.44 38.28 -9.56
C GLY A 951 10.86 37.51 -8.38
N LEU A 952 11.02 36.18 -8.42
CA LEU A 952 10.50 35.24 -7.42
C LEU A 952 11.66 34.32 -6.96
N PRO A 953 12.30 34.61 -5.82
CA PRO A 953 13.60 34.01 -5.48
C PRO A 953 13.53 32.52 -5.14
N SER A 954 12.39 32.00 -4.68
CA SER A 954 12.18 30.59 -4.36
C SER A 954 11.52 29.78 -5.49
N LEU A 955 11.19 30.43 -6.62
CA LEU A 955 10.49 29.77 -7.74
C LEU A 955 11.41 28.74 -8.37
N ARG A 956 10.96 27.49 -8.41
CA ARG A 956 11.67 26.35 -9.03
C ARG A 956 11.03 25.92 -10.33
N GLU A 957 9.71 26.02 -10.41
CA GLU A 957 8.93 25.59 -11.58
C GLU A 957 8.05 26.72 -12.08
N LEU A 958 8.22 27.08 -13.34
CA LEU A 958 7.37 28.03 -14.07
C LEU A 958 6.84 27.35 -15.34
N TYR A 959 5.52 27.18 -15.41
CA TYR A 959 4.85 26.61 -16.58
C TYR A 959 3.84 27.60 -17.15
N ILE A 960 4.05 28.04 -18.38
CA ILE A 960 3.17 28.94 -19.13
C ILE A 960 2.89 28.36 -20.51
N SER A 961 1.63 28.13 -20.89
CA SER A 961 1.29 27.67 -22.24
C SER A 961 -0.12 28.08 -22.69
N ASN A 962 -0.30 28.39 -23.97
CA ASN A 962 -1.61 28.76 -24.53
C ASN A 962 -2.22 29.99 -23.81
N CYS A 963 -1.47 31.10 -23.82
CA CYS A 963 -1.88 32.40 -23.29
C CYS A 963 -1.66 33.44 -24.40
N ASP A 964 -2.66 33.61 -25.25
CA ASP A 964 -2.47 34.15 -26.60
C ASP A 964 -2.18 35.66 -26.65
N GLU A 965 -2.73 36.44 -25.71
CA GLU A 965 -2.41 37.87 -25.55
C GLU A 965 -1.09 38.11 -24.79
N LEU A 966 -0.43 37.07 -24.26
CA LEU A 966 0.80 37.19 -23.48
C LEU A 966 2.04 37.31 -24.38
N SER A 967 2.27 38.50 -24.93
CA SER A 967 3.42 38.78 -25.81
C SER A 967 4.80 38.35 -25.25
N SER A 968 5.02 38.45 -23.94
CA SER A 968 6.30 38.10 -23.31
C SER A 968 6.20 37.67 -21.84
N LEU A 969 7.20 36.91 -21.37
CA LEU A 969 7.36 36.58 -19.95
C LEU A 969 7.72 37.83 -19.10
N PRO A 970 7.48 37.80 -17.78
CA PRO A 970 7.84 38.89 -16.88
C PRO A 970 9.32 39.28 -16.96
N SER A 971 9.63 40.58 -17.02
CA SER A 971 11.00 41.10 -17.03
C SER A 971 11.79 40.76 -15.77
N GLY A 972 11.12 40.57 -14.62
CA GLY A 972 11.73 40.12 -13.38
C GLY A 972 12.18 38.65 -13.37
N LEU A 973 11.88 37.87 -14.43
CA LEU A 973 12.29 36.47 -14.54
C LEU A 973 13.81 36.27 -14.39
N GLN A 974 14.61 37.26 -14.82
CA GLN A 974 16.07 37.26 -14.69
C GLN A 974 16.55 37.20 -13.22
N TYR A 975 15.71 37.54 -12.24
CA TYR A 975 16.03 37.48 -10.81
C TYR A 975 15.57 36.17 -10.14
N CYS A 976 14.90 35.26 -10.86
CA CYS A 976 14.47 33.95 -10.35
C CYS A 976 15.64 32.95 -10.31
N THR A 977 16.61 33.19 -9.40
CA THR A 977 17.87 32.42 -9.32
C THR A 977 17.70 30.95 -8.96
N SER A 978 16.59 30.56 -8.34
CA SER A 978 16.27 29.16 -7.99
C SER A 978 15.50 28.40 -9.08
N LEU A 979 15.24 29.00 -10.24
CA LEU A 979 14.40 28.37 -11.26
C LEU A 979 15.10 27.17 -11.88
N GLU A 980 14.53 25.97 -11.69
CA GLU A 980 15.05 24.69 -12.17
C GLU A 980 14.36 24.26 -13.48
N HIS A 981 13.04 24.47 -13.57
CA HIS A 981 12.21 24.08 -14.73
C HIS A 981 11.44 25.29 -15.28
N LEU A 982 11.63 25.58 -16.57
CA LEU A 982 10.89 26.61 -17.31
C LEU A 982 10.22 26.01 -18.54
N HIS A 983 8.89 26.03 -18.57
CA HIS A 983 8.08 25.77 -19.76
C HIS A 983 7.40 27.07 -20.20
N CYS A 984 7.54 27.44 -21.46
CA CYS A 984 6.86 28.59 -22.05
C CYS A 984 6.31 28.27 -23.45
N GLY A 985 5.18 28.87 -23.80
CA GLY A 985 4.53 28.67 -25.09
C GLY A 985 3.63 29.82 -25.52
N ASN A 986 3.46 29.95 -26.83
CA ASN A 986 2.75 31.03 -27.53
C ASN A 986 3.24 32.46 -27.23
N LEU A 987 4.56 32.68 -27.17
CA LEU A 987 5.18 33.97 -26.87
C LEU A 987 5.90 34.60 -28.08
N GLU A 988 5.96 35.93 -28.14
CA GLU A 988 6.80 36.67 -29.09
C GLU A 988 8.27 36.79 -28.60
N ALA A 989 8.48 36.95 -27.29
CA ALA A 989 9.79 37.18 -26.71
C ALA A 989 10.01 36.53 -25.32
N ILE A 990 11.25 36.08 -25.08
CA ILE A 990 11.70 35.47 -23.82
C ILE A 990 12.84 36.33 -23.23
N PRO A 991 12.66 37.01 -22.09
CA PRO A 991 13.59 38.01 -21.55
C PRO A 991 14.72 37.40 -20.70
N ILE A 992 15.37 36.33 -21.19
CA ILE A 992 16.57 35.79 -20.54
C ILE A 992 17.79 36.51 -21.13
N THR A 993 18.27 37.53 -20.41
CA THR A 993 19.38 38.42 -20.80
C THR A 993 20.72 38.01 -20.19
N HIS A 994 20.72 37.68 -18.89
CA HIS A 994 21.94 37.36 -18.12
C HIS A 994 22.11 35.86 -17.79
N GLY A 995 21.15 35.02 -18.21
CA GLY A 995 21.12 33.59 -17.91
C GLY A 995 20.43 33.25 -16.58
N LEU A 996 20.05 31.98 -16.44
CA LEU A 996 19.42 31.42 -15.24
C LEU A 996 20.32 30.30 -14.71
N PRO A 997 21.05 30.50 -13.59
CA PRO A 997 22.15 29.63 -13.20
C PRO A 997 21.70 28.26 -12.68
N SER A 998 20.48 28.14 -12.15
CA SER A 998 19.93 26.88 -11.63
C SER A 998 19.08 26.11 -12.65
N LEU A 999 18.88 26.67 -13.85
CA LEU A 999 17.94 26.13 -14.83
C LEU A 999 18.46 24.82 -15.41
N ARG A 1000 17.73 23.73 -15.16
CA ARG A 1000 18.02 22.37 -15.64
C ARG A 1000 17.19 21.99 -16.86
N GLN A 1001 15.95 22.46 -16.94
CA GLN A 1001 15.06 22.19 -18.07
C GLN A 1001 14.47 23.48 -18.63
N LEU A 1002 14.62 23.68 -19.94
CA LEU A 1002 13.96 24.73 -20.70
C LEU A 1002 13.16 24.09 -21.84
N LYS A 1003 11.85 24.30 -21.83
CA LYS A 1003 10.96 23.86 -22.90
C LYS A 1003 10.20 25.06 -23.48
N ILE A 1004 10.48 25.36 -24.74
CA ILE A 1004 9.82 26.40 -25.53
C ILE A 1004 8.95 25.67 -26.55
N SER A 1005 7.62 25.85 -26.52
CA SER A 1005 6.75 25.15 -27.47
C SER A 1005 5.58 25.99 -27.98
N PHE A 1006 5.27 25.87 -29.28
CA PHE A 1006 4.19 26.59 -29.95
C PHE A 1006 4.35 28.12 -29.96
N CYS A 1007 5.57 28.65 -29.82
CA CYS A 1007 5.84 30.08 -29.97
C CYS A 1007 5.94 30.44 -31.46
N ALA A 1008 4.80 30.71 -32.11
CA ALA A 1008 4.75 30.99 -33.54
C ALA A 1008 5.55 32.24 -33.93
N GLU A 1009 5.41 33.33 -33.16
CA GLU A 1009 6.02 34.65 -33.46
C GLU A 1009 7.46 34.83 -32.95
N LEU A 1010 7.99 33.88 -32.17
CA LEU A 1010 9.34 33.95 -31.62
C LEU A 1010 10.42 33.90 -32.72
N SER A 1011 10.91 35.08 -33.11
CA SER A 1011 11.87 35.21 -34.22
C SER A 1011 13.32 34.82 -33.87
N SER A 1012 13.69 34.84 -32.58
CA SER A 1012 15.02 34.48 -32.06
C SER A 1012 14.95 33.99 -30.61
N LEU A 1013 15.80 33.04 -30.24
CA LEU A 1013 15.97 32.61 -28.84
C LEU A 1013 16.64 33.70 -27.97
N PRO A 1014 16.48 33.65 -26.63
CA PRO A 1014 17.13 34.60 -25.72
C PRO A 1014 18.66 34.60 -25.81
N ASN A 1015 19.26 35.80 -25.93
CA ASN A 1015 20.71 35.99 -25.96
C ASN A 1015 21.43 35.49 -24.69
N GLY A 1016 20.75 35.54 -23.53
CA GLY A 1016 21.29 35.04 -22.26
C GLY A 1016 21.27 33.51 -22.11
N LEU A 1017 20.70 32.77 -23.06
CA LEU A 1017 20.62 31.30 -23.01
C LEU A 1017 22.00 30.65 -22.83
N GLN A 1018 23.03 31.20 -23.48
CA GLN A 1018 24.43 30.77 -23.37
C GLN A 1018 24.98 30.81 -21.93
N HIS A 1019 24.33 31.53 -21.00
CA HIS A 1019 24.75 31.65 -19.60
C HIS A 1019 24.01 30.68 -18.66
N CYS A 1020 23.03 29.90 -19.16
CA CYS A 1020 22.32 28.85 -18.42
C CYS A 1020 23.17 27.56 -18.31
N THR A 1021 24.34 27.63 -17.68
CA THR A 1021 25.35 26.54 -17.72
C THR A 1021 24.92 25.23 -17.04
N SER A 1022 23.88 25.23 -16.21
CA SER A 1022 23.31 24.04 -15.56
C SER A 1022 22.27 23.29 -16.40
N LEU A 1023 21.99 23.73 -17.63
CA LEU A 1023 20.91 23.18 -18.45
C LEU A 1023 21.21 21.73 -18.88
N GLU A 1024 20.39 20.79 -18.42
CA GLU A 1024 20.46 19.36 -18.74
C GLU A 1024 19.51 19.00 -19.92
N HIS A 1025 18.39 19.71 -20.06
CA HIS A 1025 17.36 19.45 -21.08
C HIS A 1025 16.92 20.74 -21.79
N LEU A 1026 17.04 20.79 -23.12
CA LEU A 1026 16.56 21.90 -23.95
C LEU A 1026 15.60 21.38 -25.02
N SER A 1027 14.38 21.88 -25.04
CA SER A 1027 13.34 21.46 -25.99
C SER A 1027 12.74 22.71 -26.65
N ILE A 1028 12.76 22.77 -27.97
CA ILE A 1028 12.26 23.86 -28.82
C ILE A 1028 11.36 23.22 -29.88
N ILE A 1029 10.05 23.44 -29.77
CA ILE A 1029 9.06 22.70 -30.56
C ILE A 1029 8.05 23.65 -31.21
N ASN A 1030 7.80 23.49 -32.50
CA ASN A 1030 6.73 24.17 -33.23
C ASN A 1030 6.85 25.71 -33.19
N CYS A 1031 8.10 26.22 -33.19
CA CYS A 1031 8.38 27.66 -33.26
C CYS A 1031 8.53 28.08 -34.73
N GLY A 1032 7.44 28.53 -35.33
CA GLY A 1032 7.30 28.78 -36.77
C GLY A 1032 8.24 29.85 -37.33
N ASN A 1033 8.26 31.06 -36.74
CA ASN A 1033 9.03 32.19 -37.26
C ASN A 1033 10.49 32.23 -36.78
N LEU A 1034 10.97 31.21 -36.06
CA LEU A 1034 12.33 31.17 -35.50
C LEU A 1034 13.38 31.09 -36.61
N LYS A 1035 14.17 32.16 -36.79
CA LYS A 1035 15.07 32.31 -37.95
C LYS A 1035 16.44 31.65 -37.76
N ALA A 1036 16.93 31.62 -36.53
CA ALA A 1036 18.22 31.06 -36.17
C ALA A 1036 18.24 30.59 -34.70
N ILE A 1037 19.16 29.68 -34.39
CA ILE A 1037 19.51 29.26 -33.02
C ILE A 1037 20.91 29.83 -32.71
N PRO A 1038 21.15 30.39 -31.49
CA PRO A 1038 22.49 30.81 -31.06
C PRO A 1038 23.45 29.62 -30.93
N SER A 1039 24.75 29.88 -30.74
CA SER A 1039 25.67 28.82 -30.32
C SER A 1039 25.26 28.28 -28.95
N LEU A 1040 25.30 26.95 -28.81
CA LEU A 1040 25.00 26.24 -27.56
C LEU A 1040 26.29 25.76 -26.85
N ASP A 1041 27.47 26.19 -27.31
CA ASP A 1041 28.77 25.59 -26.95
C ASP A 1041 29.11 25.68 -25.45
N SER A 1042 28.50 26.62 -24.74
CA SER A 1042 28.65 26.81 -23.28
C SER A 1042 27.77 25.88 -22.43
N LEU A 1043 26.76 25.22 -23.02
CA LEU A 1043 25.79 24.37 -22.33
C LEU A 1043 26.35 22.95 -22.09
N THR A 1044 27.53 22.87 -21.49
CA THR A 1044 28.30 21.61 -21.30
C THR A 1044 27.58 20.53 -20.46
N GLN A 1045 26.50 20.87 -19.76
CA GLN A 1045 25.67 19.94 -18.99
C GLN A 1045 24.55 19.28 -19.79
N LEU A 1046 24.28 19.75 -21.01
CA LEU A 1046 23.15 19.33 -21.83
C LEU A 1046 23.23 17.83 -22.17
N ARG A 1047 22.17 17.10 -21.84
CA ARG A 1047 22.00 15.66 -22.08
C ARG A 1047 20.99 15.37 -23.17
N GLU A 1048 19.93 16.17 -23.24
CA GLU A 1048 18.83 16.03 -24.18
C GLU A 1048 18.59 17.36 -24.91
N LEU A 1049 18.54 17.30 -26.24
CA LEU A 1049 18.26 18.44 -27.10
C LEU A 1049 17.19 18.07 -28.13
N GLU A 1050 16.05 18.74 -28.08
CA GLU A 1050 14.94 18.60 -29.01
C GLU A 1050 14.75 19.92 -29.79
N ILE A 1051 14.84 19.88 -31.13
CA ILE A 1051 14.59 21.02 -32.02
C ILE A 1051 13.64 20.55 -33.12
N CYS A 1052 12.34 20.70 -32.87
CA CYS A 1052 11.28 20.09 -33.66
C CYS A 1052 10.33 21.09 -34.33
N ARG A 1053 9.97 20.85 -35.60
CA ARG A 1053 8.91 21.60 -36.33
C ARG A 1053 9.13 23.12 -36.37
N CYS A 1054 10.37 23.55 -36.51
CA CYS A 1054 10.75 24.95 -36.58
C CYS A 1054 10.93 25.38 -38.05
N GLY A 1055 9.80 25.58 -38.74
CA GLY A 1055 9.75 25.81 -40.19
C GLY A 1055 10.45 27.09 -40.69
N GLY A 1056 10.77 28.04 -39.81
CA GLY A 1056 11.53 29.25 -40.14
C GLY A 1056 13.06 29.07 -40.15
N LEU A 1057 13.56 27.96 -39.58
CA LEU A 1057 15.00 27.71 -39.47
C LEU A 1057 15.57 27.30 -40.83
N LYS A 1058 16.25 28.25 -41.46
CA LYS A 1058 16.95 28.05 -42.76
C LYS A 1058 18.31 27.38 -42.64
N GLY A 1059 18.73 27.06 -41.42
CA GLY A 1059 20.03 26.48 -41.12
C GLY A 1059 20.32 26.49 -39.62
N LEU A 1060 21.39 25.79 -39.25
CA LEU A 1060 21.99 25.82 -37.92
C LEU A 1060 23.35 26.53 -38.03
N PRO A 1061 23.85 27.20 -36.96
CA PRO A 1061 25.20 27.73 -36.99
C PRO A 1061 26.23 26.61 -37.26
N PRO A 1062 27.38 26.89 -37.93
CA PRO A 1062 28.36 25.85 -38.30
C PRO A 1062 28.88 25.02 -37.12
N ASN A 1063 28.91 25.64 -35.94
CA ASN A 1063 29.29 25.02 -34.67
C ASN A 1063 28.08 24.85 -33.73
N ALA A 1064 26.85 24.64 -34.23
CA ALA A 1064 25.64 24.58 -33.38
C ALA A 1064 25.74 23.59 -32.22
N PHE A 1065 26.50 22.52 -32.43
CA PHE A 1065 26.80 21.51 -31.43
C PHE A 1065 28.31 21.25 -31.44
N ALA A 1066 29.12 22.17 -30.89
CA ALA A 1066 30.56 21.93 -30.80
C ALA A 1066 30.90 20.71 -29.93
N ALA A 1067 32.15 20.25 -30.04
CA ALA A 1067 32.70 19.16 -29.23
C ALA A 1067 32.67 19.40 -27.71
N SER A 1068 32.28 20.59 -27.23
CA SER A 1068 32.05 20.91 -25.82
C SER A 1068 30.78 20.26 -25.23
N LEU A 1069 29.79 19.90 -26.06
CA LEU A 1069 28.57 19.18 -25.65
C LEU A 1069 28.83 17.68 -25.37
N THR A 1070 29.87 17.41 -24.58
CA THR A 1070 30.36 16.06 -24.25
C THR A 1070 29.37 15.19 -23.49
N ARG A 1071 28.31 15.78 -22.91
CA ARG A 1071 27.27 15.09 -22.14
C ARG A 1071 26.00 14.78 -22.94
N LEU A 1072 25.89 15.25 -24.20
CA LEU A 1072 24.69 15.07 -24.99
C LEU A 1072 24.51 13.60 -25.41
N LYS A 1073 23.43 12.99 -24.92
CA LYS A 1073 23.05 11.59 -25.16
C LYS A 1073 21.92 11.47 -26.15
N GLU A 1074 20.96 12.39 -26.10
CA GLU A 1074 19.76 12.35 -26.94
C GLU A 1074 19.64 13.64 -27.76
N LEU A 1075 19.43 13.46 -29.06
CA LEU A 1075 19.21 14.55 -30.01
C LEU A 1075 17.99 14.21 -30.86
N GLU A 1076 16.99 15.09 -30.82
CA GLU A 1076 15.81 15.03 -31.69
C GLU A 1076 15.74 16.31 -32.52
N ILE A 1077 15.68 16.17 -33.85
CA ILE A 1077 16.02 17.27 -34.75
C ILE A 1077 15.26 17.24 -36.09
N GLY A 1078 14.80 18.42 -36.51
CA GLY A 1078 13.86 18.63 -37.62
C GLY A 1078 12.41 18.45 -37.15
N TRP A 1079 11.37 18.77 -37.89
CA TRP A 1079 11.26 19.30 -39.26
C TRP A 1079 11.72 20.78 -39.32
N PHE A 1080 12.60 21.11 -40.28
CA PHE A 1080 13.11 22.48 -40.53
C PHE A 1080 12.38 23.19 -41.68
N TRP A 1081 12.95 24.25 -42.27
CA TRP A 1081 12.34 24.94 -43.42
C TRP A 1081 12.13 23.99 -44.62
N GLU A 1082 10.88 23.86 -45.07
CA GLU A 1082 10.44 22.92 -46.12
C GLU A 1082 11.19 23.07 -47.45
N GLU A 1083 11.70 24.28 -47.72
CA GLU A 1083 12.42 24.61 -48.94
C GLU A 1083 13.87 24.09 -48.97
N LEU A 1084 14.42 23.60 -47.84
CA LEU A 1084 15.76 23.04 -47.76
C LEU A 1084 15.87 21.73 -48.54
N ASP A 1085 16.78 21.68 -49.51
CA ASP A 1085 17.13 20.48 -50.29
C ASP A 1085 18.04 19.49 -49.53
N SER A 1086 18.62 19.94 -48.42
CA SER A 1086 19.65 19.24 -47.67
C SER A 1086 19.57 19.58 -46.18
N PHE A 1087 20.03 18.65 -45.33
CA PHE A 1087 20.02 18.82 -43.89
C PHE A 1087 21.10 19.83 -43.46
N PRO A 1088 20.84 20.75 -42.50
CA PRO A 1088 21.86 21.67 -42.00
C PRO A 1088 23.15 20.99 -41.56
N VAL A 1089 24.30 21.54 -41.95
CA VAL A 1089 25.62 21.04 -41.56
C VAL A 1089 25.90 21.43 -40.11
N PHE A 1090 26.33 20.47 -39.29
CA PHE A 1090 26.75 20.69 -37.92
C PHE A 1090 27.87 19.70 -37.52
N GLN A 1091 28.63 20.02 -36.47
CA GLN A 1091 29.73 19.18 -36.00
C GLN A 1091 29.21 17.90 -35.32
N VAL A 1092 29.77 16.74 -35.69
CA VAL A 1092 29.33 15.43 -35.18
C VAL A 1092 29.70 15.26 -33.70
N ILE A 1093 28.74 14.80 -32.89
CA ILE A 1093 28.91 14.45 -31.47
C ILE A 1093 29.03 12.92 -31.34
N PRO A 1094 30.25 12.34 -31.26
CA PRO A 1094 30.42 10.89 -31.35
C PRO A 1094 29.88 10.09 -30.15
N GLN A 1095 29.49 10.76 -29.07
CA GLN A 1095 28.99 10.15 -27.81
C GLN A 1095 27.47 9.95 -27.76
N LEU A 1096 26.75 10.35 -28.82
CA LEU A 1096 25.29 10.31 -28.89
C LEU A 1096 24.74 8.87 -28.81
N GLU A 1097 23.76 8.63 -27.93
CA GLU A 1097 23.13 7.32 -27.67
C GLU A 1097 21.76 7.17 -28.37
N THR A 1098 21.01 8.26 -28.52
CA THR A 1098 19.68 8.32 -29.13
C THR A 1098 19.61 9.47 -30.16
N LEU A 1099 19.12 9.19 -31.37
CA LEU A 1099 18.93 10.17 -32.43
C LEU A 1099 17.54 10.01 -33.06
N SER A 1100 16.74 11.08 -33.06
CA SER A 1100 15.47 11.16 -33.78
C SER A 1100 15.56 12.21 -34.88
N LEU A 1101 15.24 11.82 -36.11
CA LEU A 1101 15.33 12.64 -37.30
C LEU A 1101 13.94 12.79 -37.93
N TRP A 1102 13.48 14.03 -38.10
CA TRP A 1102 12.26 14.34 -38.85
C TRP A 1102 12.60 14.94 -40.20
N GLY A 1103 12.19 14.24 -41.26
CA GLY A 1103 12.27 14.68 -42.65
C GLY A 1103 11.19 15.70 -43.02
N TRP A 1104 11.34 16.25 -44.21
CA TRP A 1104 10.49 17.28 -44.81
C TRP A 1104 10.43 17.09 -46.33
N PRO A 1105 9.47 17.71 -47.06
CA PRO A 1105 9.12 17.31 -48.41
C PRO A 1105 10.29 17.18 -49.40
N LYS A 1106 11.21 18.15 -49.45
CA LYS A 1106 12.35 18.12 -50.38
C LYS A 1106 13.51 17.20 -50.00
N LEU A 1107 13.49 16.58 -48.82
CA LEU A 1107 14.63 15.85 -48.28
C LEU A 1107 14.65 14.39 -48.76
N SER A 1108 15.31 14.17 -49.90
CA SER A 1108 15.36 12.87 -50.61
C SER A 1108 16.26 11.79 -49.98
N CYS A 1109 17.15 12.14 -49.04
CA CYS A 1109 18.02 11.16 -48.38
C CYS A 1109 18.49 11.57 -46.98
N LEU A 1110 18.94 10.59 -46.20
CA LEU A 1110 19.57 10.81 -44.90
C LEU A 1110 21.04 11.30 -45.06
N PRO A 1111 21.46 12.35 -44.33
CA PRO A 1111 22.82 12.90 -44.38
C PRO A 1111 23.93 11.88 -44.08
N LYS A 1112 24.92 11.80 -44.97
CA LYS A 1112 26.11 10.94 -44.79
C LYS A 1112 26.89 11.23 -43.50
N GLN A 1113 26.83 12.46 -42.98
CA GLN A 1113 27.51 12.85 -41.72
C GLN A 1113 27.06 12.03 -40.50
N PHE A 1114 25.86 11.44 -40.54
CA PHE A 1114 25.33 10.61 -39.45
C PHE A 1114 25.96 9.21 -39.37
N GLN A 1115 26.73 8.78 -40.37
CA GLN A 1115 27.51 7.53 -40.33
C GLN A 1115 28.56 7.49 -39.20
N CYS A 1116 28.92 8.67 -38.66
CA CYS A 1116 29.97 8.84 -37.67
C CYS A 1116 29.47 8.64 -36.22
N PHE A 1117 28.17 8.45 -35.98
CA PHE A 1117 27.60 8.20 -34.66
C PHE A 1117 27.76 6.72 -34.23
N THR A 1118 29.00 6.25 -34.08
CA THR A 1118 29.30 4.84 -33.79
C THR A 1118 28.83 4.36 -32.41
N CYS A 1119 28.52 5.27 -31.48
CA CYS A 1119 27.93 4.96 -30.17
C CYS A 1119 26.39 4.85 -30.20
N LEU A 1120 25.74 5.19 -31.32
CA LEU A 1120 24.28 5.29 -31.39
C LEU A 1120 23.61 3.95 -31.10
N THR A 1121 22.67 3.94 -30.16
CA THR A 1121 21.90 2.75 -29.74
C THR A 1121 20.46 2.78 -30.22
N SER A 1122 19.89 3.97 -30.46
CA SER A 1122 18.54 4.16 -30.97
C SER A 1122 18.55 5.19 -32.10
N LEU A 1123 18.01 4.81 -33.26
CA LEU A 1123 17.80 5.70 -34.41
C LEU A 1123 16.33 5.70 -34.79
N THR A 1124 15.72 6.87 -34.81
CA THR A 1124 14.35 7.07 -35.28
C THR A 1124 14.33 7.99 -36.50
N ILE A 1125 13.57 7.59 -37.52
CA ILE A 1125 13.44 8.27 -38.81
C ILE A 1125 11.94 8.50 -39.05
N HIS A 1126 11.52 9.76 -39.05
CA HIS A 1126 10.14 10.20 -39.22
C HIS A 1126 9.97 10.97 -40.53
N SER A 1127 8.94 10.65 -41.33
CA SER A 1127 8.43 11.50 -42.42
C SER A 1127 9.45 11.86 -43.54
N PHE A 1128 10.41 10.99 -43.84
CA PHE A 1128 11.25 11.10 -45.05
C PHE A 1128 10.46 10.58 -46.26
N ASP A 1129 9.60 11.42 -46.82
CA ASP A 1129 8.63 10.98 -47.83
C ASP A 1129 9.25 10.67 -49.20
N ASP A 1130 10.24 11.44 -49.65
CA ASP A 1130 10.89 11.29 -50.97
C ASP A 1130 12.08 10.30 -50.99
N MET A 1131 12.39 9.67 -49.86
CA MET A 1131 13.50 8.72 -49.75
C MET A 1131 13.07 7.30 -50.14
N GLU A 1132 13.45 6.83 -51.33
CA GLU A 1132 13.13 5.47 -51.82
C GLU A 1132 13.91 4.34 -51.12
N ALA A 1133 15.12 4.63 -50.62
CA ALA A 1133 16.03 3.64 -50.05
C ALA A 1133 16.76 4.19 -48.81
N LEU A 1134 16.92 3.36 -47.78
CA LEU A 1134 17.84 3.65 -46.67
C LEU A 1134 19.30 3.50 -47.13
N PRO A 1135 20.22 4.33 -46.63
CA PRO A 1135 21.60 4.35 -47.12
C PRO A 1135 22.48 3.24 -46.56
N GLU A 1136 23.42 2.75 -47.37
CA GLU A 1136 24.38 1.70 -47.01
C GLU A 1136 25.22 2.00 -45.77
N TRP A 1137 25.54 3.27 -45.52
CA TRP A 1137 26.34 3.68 -44.35
C TRP A 1137 25.64 3.36 -43.02
N LEU A 1138 24.33 3.07 -43.03
CA LEU A 1138 23.62 2.61 -41.84
C LEU A 1138 24.31 1.40 -41.21
N GLY A 1139 24.90 0.51 -42.02
CA GLY A 1139 25.67 -0.66 -41.55
C GLY A 1139 26.90 -0.33 -40.70
N ASN A 1140 27.38 0.92 -40.71
CA ASN A 1140 28.48 1.37 -39.86
C ASN A 1140 28.07 1.61 -38.40
N LEU A 1141 26.76 1.68 -38.10
CA LEU A 1141 26.23 1.94 -36.77
C LEU A 1141 26.21 0.65 -35.91
N ALA A 1142 27.37 0.04 -35.69
CA ALA A 1142 27.51 -1.26 -35.02
C ALA A 1142 26.98 -1.31 -33.56
N SER A 1143 26.71 -0.15 -32.94
CA SER A 1143 26.09 -0.06 -31.61
C SER A 1143 24.55 -0.06 -31.62
N LEU A 1144 23.93 0.07 -32.79
CA LEU A 1144 22.49 0.30 -32.94
C LEU A 1144 21.68 -0.90 -32.46
N LYS A 1145 20.81 -0.69 -31.45
CA LYS A 1145 19.91 -1.69 -30.87
C LYS A 1145 18.47 -1.54 -31.37
N ILE A 1146 18.04 -0.32 -31.67
CA ILE A 1146 16.68 0.01 -32.09
C ILE A 1146 16.74 0.86 -33.37
N LEU A 1147 16.04 0.40 -34.41
CA LEU A 1147 15.79 1.18 -35.62
C LEU A 1147 14.27 1.40 -35.80
N SER A 1148 13.84 2.65 -35.78
CA SER A 1148 12.43 3.03 -35.83
C SER A 1148 12.14 3.85 -37.07
N ILE A 1149 11.30 3.35 -37.97
CA ILE A 1149 10.97 4.00 -39.25
C ILE A 1149 9.47 4.29 -39.28
N TRP A 1150 9.12 5.57 -39.43
CA TRP A 1150 7.76 6.05 -39.28
C TRP A 1150 7.35 7.00 -40.41
N LYS A 1151 6.14 6.80 -40.94
CA LYS A 1151 5.49 7.72 -41.90
C LYS A 1151 6.32 8.07 -43.15
N CYS A 1152 7.30 7.27 -43.56
CA CYS A 1152 8.08 7.49 -44.78
C CYS A 1152 7.34 6.83 -45.96
N LYS A 1153 6.65 7.61 -46.79
CA LYS A 1153 5.70 7.07 -47.79
C LYS A 1153 6.34 6.29 -48.94
N ASN A 1154 7.35 6.87 -49.60
CA ASN A 1154 7.95 6.27 -50.82
C ASN A 1154 9.10 5.30 -50.54
N LEU A 1155 9.47 5.11 -49.27
CA LEU A 1155 10.53 4.19 -48.87
C LEU A 1155 10.18 2.75 -49.25
N MET A 1156 11.01 2.12 -50.08
CA MET A 1156 10.81 0.76 -50.57
C MET A 1156 11.97 -0.19 -50.24
N TYR A 1157 13.21 0.32 -50.09
CA TYR A 1157 14.41 -0.50 -49.93
C TYR A 1157 15.13 -0.24 -48.60
N LEU A 1158 15.57 -1.33 -47.96
CA LEU A 1158 16.58 -1.35 -46.91
C LEU A 1158 17.99 -1.43 -47.54
N PRO A 1159 19.06 -1.17 -46.76
CA PRO A 1159 20.44 -1.34 -47.22
C PRO A 1159 20.74 -2.77 -47.68
N THR A 1160 21.92 -3.01 -48.26
CA THR A 1160 22.38 -4.36 -48.63
C THR A 1160 22.32 -5.35 -47.47
N LEU A 1161 22.25 -6.64 -47.80
CA LEU A 1161 22.25 -7.72 -46.81
C LEU A 1161 23.54 -7.70 -45.97
N GLU A 1162 24.65 -7.32 -46.60
CA GLU A 1162 25.95 -7.10 -46.00
C GLU A 1162 25.89 -5.97 -44.95
N ALA A 1163 25.40 -4.78 -45.33
CA ALA A 1163 25.24 -3.65 -44.41
C ALA A 1163 24.29 -3.96 -43.24
N MET A 1164 23.17 -4.64 -43.50
CA MET A 1164 22.22 -5.03 -42.46
C MET A 1164 22.75 -6.12 -41.52
N LYS A 1165 23.71 -6.94 -41.96
CA LYS A 1165 24.41 -7.91 -41.09
C LYS A 1165 25.49 -7.25 -40.22
N CYS A 1166 26.09 -6.14 -40.65
CA CYS A 1166 27.02 -5.36 -39.83
C CYS A 1166 26.36 -4.74 -38.58
N LEU A 1167 25.04 -4.56 -38.60
CA LEU A 1167 24.21 -4.13 -37.46
C LEU A 1167 24.02 -5.25 -36.41
N THR A 1168 25.13 -5.82 -35.94
CA THR A 1168 25.16 -7.02 -35.07
C THR A 1168 24.43 -6.89 -33.74
N LYS A 1169 24.24 -5.66 -33.23
CA LYS A 1169 23.50 -5.38 -31.98
C LYS A 1169 22.03 -5.03 -32.19
N LEU A 1170 21.53 -5.00 -33.43
CA LEU A 1170 20.16 -4.57 -33.73
C LEU A 1170 19.15 -5.60 -33.23
N GLN A 1171 18.45 -5.26 -32.15
CA GLN A 1171 17.48 -6.14 -31.49
C GLN A 1171 16.04 -5.88 -31.97
N TYR A 1172 15.72 -4.62 -32.29
CA TYR A 1172 14.37 -4.17 -32.63
C TYR A 1172 14.36 -3.36 -33.93
N ILE A 1173 13.41 -3.67 -34.81
CA ILE A 1173 13.03 -2.80 -35.92
C ILE A 1173 11.52 -2.55 -35.92
N TYR A 1174 11.14 -1.27 -35.91
CA TYR A 1174 9.75 -0.82 -35.94
C TYR A 1174 9.46 -0.15 -37.29
N ILE A 1175 8.47 -0.64 -38.03
CA ILE A 1175 8.05 -0.04 -39.31
C ILE A 1175 6.57 0.32 -39.21
N ARG A 1176 6.25 1.61 -39.12
CA ARG A 1176 4.89 2.12 -38.91
C ARG A 1176 4.51 3.19 -39.94
N ASN A 1177 3.38 3.01 -40.60
CA ASN A 1177 2.88 3.92 -41.65
C ASN A 1177 3.84 4.16 -42.84
N CYS A 1178 4.74 3.22 -43.12
CA CYS A 1178 5.56 3.18 -44.33
C CYS A 1178 5.02 2.04 -45.24
N PRO A 1179 4.06 2.30 -46.15
CA PRO A 1179 3.27 1.25 -46.80
C PRO A 1179 4.12 0.36 -47.71
N LEU A 1180 4.95 0.94 -48.59
CA LEU A 1180 5.73 0.21 -49.60
C LEU A 1180 6.81 -0.66 -48.95
N LEU A 1181 7.60 -0.09 -48.03
CA LEU A 1181 8.59 -0.85 -47.25
C LEU A 1181 7.93 -2.00 -46.48
N LYS A 1182 6.77 -1.77 -45.86
CA LYS A 1182 6.07 -2.80 -45.09
C LYS A 1182 5.62 -3.98 -45.96
N GLU A 1183 5.12 -3.72 -47.16
CA GLU A 1183 4.74 -4.77 -48.11
C GLU A 1183 5.95 -5.62 -48.50
N ARG A 1184 7.10 -4.98 -48.77
CA ARG A 1184 8.34 -5.64 -49.19
C ARG A 1184 9.11 -6.30 -48.04
N CYS A 1185 8.84 -5.90 -46.80
CA CYS A 1185 9.31 -6.54 -45.56
C CYS A 1185 8.32 -7.59 -45.01
N ASN A 1186 7.33 -8.04 -45.79
CA ASN A 1186 6.40 -9.08 -45.34
C ASN A 1186 7.14 -10.39 -45.01
N LYS A 1187 6.77 -10.99 -43.88
CA LYS A 1187 7.39 -12.23 -43.40
C LYS A 1187 7.22 -13.37 -44.42
N ASP A 1188 8.33 -14.01 -44.73
CA ASP A 1188 8.48 -15.21 -45.58
C ASP A 1188 8.09 -15.04 -47.07
N SER A 1189 7.61 -13.86 -47.49
CA SER A 1189 7.26 -13.56 -48.90
C SER A 1189 7.80 -12.24 -49.45
N GLY A 1190 8.27 -11.32 -48.59
CA GLY A 1190 8.76 -10.00 -48.98
C GLY A 1190 10.19 -10.01 -49.52
N ALA A 1191 10.45 -9.27 -50.60
CA ALA A 1191 11.77 -9.17 -51.22
C ALA A 1191 12.88 -8.62 -50.29
N GLU A 1192 12.51 -7.79 -49.30
CA GLU A 1192 13.42 -7.19 -48.33
C GLU A 1192 13.50 -8.02 -47.02
N TRP A 1193 12.63 -9.02 -46.84
CA TRP A 1193 12.61 -9.88 -45.64
C TRP A 1193 13.97 -10.55 -45.32
N PRO A 1194 14.74 -11.08 -46.30
CA PRO A 1194 16.04 -11.69 -46.02
C PRO A 1194 17.07 -10.73 -45.40
N LYS A 1195 16.90 -9.40 -45.59
CA LYS A 1195 17.77 -8.37 -45.03
C LYS A 1195 17.47 -8.05 -43.57
N ILE A 1196 16.35 -8.51 -43.03
CA ILE A 1196 15.93 -8.26 -41.64
C ILE A 1196 15.59 -9.52 -40.86
N SER A 1197 15.47 -10.69 -41.50
CA SER A 1197 15.08 -11.94 -40.85
C SER A 1197 16.01 -12.41 -39.72
N HIS A 1198 17.23 -11.87 -39.62
CA HIS A 1198 18.15 -12.09 -38.50
C HIS A 1198 17.89 -11.20 -37.27
N ILE A 1199 17.05 -10.16 -37.40
CA ILE A 1199 16.70 -9.24 -36.31
C ILE A 1199 15.64 -9.91 -35.41
N PRO A 1200 15.87 -10.03 -34.09
CA PRO A 1200 14.97 -10.79 -33.21
C PRO A 1200 13.52 -10.28 -33.14
N ASN A 1201 13.32 -8.96 -33.14
CA ASN A 1201 12.01 -8.35 -32.90
C ASN A 1201 11.63 -7.37 -34.03
N ILE A 1202 10.78 -7.83 -34.96
CA ILE A 1202 10.33 -7.05 -36.12
C ILE A 1202 8.84 -6.74 -35.94
N TYR A 1203 8.50 -5.45 -35.75
CA TYR A 1203 7.12 -5.03 -35.47
C TYR A 1203 6.56 -4.16 -36.61
N SER A 1204 5.59 -4.72 -37.34
CA SER A 1204 4.90 -4.06 -38.48
C SER A 1204 3.37 -3.90 -38.31
N LYS A 1205 2.79 -4.37 -37.18
CA LYS A 1205 1.36 -4.24 -36.85
C LYS A 1205 1.12 -3.12 -35.83
N PHE A 1206 -0.07 -2.51 -35.92
CA PHE A 1206 -0.49 -1.40 -35.06
C PHE A 1206 -0.50 -1.81 -33.59
N PHE A 1207 0.31 -1.10 -32.80
CA PHE A 1207 0.16 -0.94 -31.36
C PHE A 1207 0.54 0.50 -31.05
N ASN A 1208 -0.39 1.28 -30.48
CA ASN A 1208 -0.08 2.65 -30.06
C ASN A 1208 0.81 2.60 -28.81
N PHE A 1209 2.12 2.63 -29.04
CA PHE A 1209 3.05 3.18 -28.05
C PHE A 1209 3.35 4.60 -28.50
N ILE A 1210 2.76 5.55 -27.78
CA ILE A 1210 3.05 6.97 -27.87
C ILE A 1210 4.23 7.20 -26.93
N ILE A 1211 5.34 7.70 -27.47
CA ILE A 1211 6.32 8.44 -26.66
C ILE A 1211 6.08 9.91 -26.99
N CYS A 1212 5.65 10.63 -25.97
CA CYS A 1212 5.57 12.08 -25.83
C CYS A 1212 5.13 12.91 -27.06
N PHE A 1213 3.82 13.19 -27.15
CA PHE A 1213 3.39 14.58 -27.22
C PHE A 1213 2.24 14.83 -26.24
N LEU A 1214 2.36 15.97 -25.56
CA LEU A 1214 1.46 16.64 -24.59
C LEU A 1214 -0.02 16.21 -24.72
N TRP A 1215 -0.68 15.81 -23.63
CA TRP A 1215 -1.42 16.74 -22.74
C TRP A 1215 -2.23 17.78 -23.54
N PHE A 1216 -3.55 17.59 -23.51
CA PHE A 1216 -4.57 18.57 -23.92
C PHE A 1216 -4.67 19.69 -22.89
#